data_AF-K0TR72-F1
#
_entry.id   AF-K0TR72-F1
#
_cell.length_a   1.000
_cell.length_b   1.000
_cell.length_c   1.000
_cell.angle_alpha   90.00
_cell.angle_beta   90.00
_cell.angle_gamma   90.00
#
_symmetry.space_group_name_H-M   'P 1'
#
loop_
_entity.id
_entity.type
_entity.pdbx_description
1 polymer ?
#
loop_
_entity_poly.entity_id
_entity_poly.type
_entity_poly.pdbx_seq_one_letter_code
_entity_poly.pdbx_strand_id
1 'polypeptide(L)'
;MVKLTRTLVLAALSSVSPALAQCGWPEEMLSAPATSQDGTYSCGARVNWLRTVMHLDESSACSKVDAEFPQGPCGPYPYLHCGCPACTSEVWTRPATDDAGTYSCGSRIEWLQSSRGYSEANACERVTSEFPGVCTCNCVADPGTSSPTTALPSRIEWLQRPEGGSYSEADSCIKVGGEFPAIDQCGPCNPNTCNQISDFLDEPDPSLLVFSDEFDQDGTPDETKWNYDLGDGCEFGICNWGNGEVAYYTDGPSNVRVENGSLLIAAKKDDVGQRGDMPFTAARIVTRGKHSWRYGRVQFRVNLAYCQAVGTWPALWMLPEDNVYGGWPRSGEIDVMEAVGHELDRFFGTVHTEAYNGMTGTQKGSNVAADKDGWHVFEIDWSETTIKFAVDGRIYFRYSRGEGSTAVWPFDQKFHIIMNIAVGGAWGGAQGIDEAAFNGDGQIMLIDWVRVYTNEPQAPSRMLTQAPIAPNKGCGCDECTQAVLDSIAGGYSCNDRIEWVMSEYQFTEQDACRIVGEEYPSVCGPCHSDYCGSFPPAPAPAPTESTLKVMSYNTEYTGYFDGRMENFAAHIRSVNADIAGLQECQDSFGIAQATGYALAFEGNGNTILYKKDRLKLLRHGVLDVPRDNYAQRNIAYAHFQITQGRRSGTQFWYFNTHLPHRHNQAADPNTHAIIANMLLNKRIELGAGDSPTIVTGDCNPFASDGASRGSFESNLKDGGIDLVYVGTGAAGGFGYLDKIFASNQWSWSNGRDEGTGSSDHPAISAEFSLK
;
A
#
# COMPACT_ATOMS: atom_id res chain seq x y z
N MET A 1 -49.70 -23.80 -48.94
CA MET A 1 -49.81 -23.15 -47.61
C MET A 1 -49.34 -24.18 -46.62
N VAL A 2 -48.06 -24.27 -46.21
CA VAL A 2 -47.39 -23.47 -45.17
C VAL A 2 -45.89 -23.54 -45.48
N LYS A 3 -45.43 -22.75 -46.47
CA LYS A 3 -44.01 -22.65 -46.86
C LYS A 3 -43.52 -21.20 -46.90
N LEU A 4 -44.27 -20.28 -46.29
CA LEU A 4 -44.05 -18.84 -46.35
C LEU A 4 -43.80 -18.18 -44.98
N THR A 5 -43.60 -18.96 -43.92
CA THR A 5 -43.39 -18.43 -42.55
C THR A 5 -42.00 -18.67 -41.96
N ARG A 6 -41.05 -19.28 -42.70
CA ARG A 6 -39.70 -19.54 -42.18
C ARG A 6 -38.68 -18.41 -42.40
N THR A 7 -38.95 -17.48 -43.32
CA THR A 7 -37.97 -16.43 -43.69
C THR A 7 -38.16 -15.11 -42.92
N LEU A 8 -39.26 -14.97 -42.17
CA LEU A 8 -39.59 -13.74 -41.44
C LEU A 8 -39.32 -13.80 -39.92
N VAL A 9 -38.72 -14.89 -39.42
CA VAL A 9 -38.25 -14.99 -38.02
C VAL A 9 -36.72 -14.80 -37.91
N LEU A 10 -35.99 -14.82 -39.04
CA LEU A 10 -34.52 -14.71 -39.07
C LEU A 10 -33.97 -13.27 -39.07
N ALA A 11 -34.83 -12.25 -39.08
CA ALA A 11 -34.43 -10.84 -39.05
C ALA A 11 -34.91 -10.08 -37.79
N ALA A 12 -35.45 -10.79 -36.79
CA ALA A 12 -36.04 -10.18 -35.59
C ALA A 12 -35.51 -10.76 -34.26
N LEU A 13 -34.25 -11.21 -34.23
CA LEU A 13 -33.56 -11.61 -33.01
C LEU A 13 -32.21 -10.88 -32.78
N SER A 14 -32.00 -9.75 -33.45
CA SER A 14 -30.89 -8.84 -33.15
C SER A 14 -31.18 -7.87 -32.00
N SER A 15 -32.29 -8.04 -31.27
CA SER A 15 -32.75 -7.11 -30.23
C SER A 15 -33.21 -7.79 -28.93
N VAL A 16 -32.54 -8.86 -28.53
CA VAL A 16 -32.59 -9.37 -27.15
C VAL A 16 -31.15 -9.60 -26.76
N SER A 17 -30.60 -8.84 -25.81
CA SER A 17 -29.34 -9.21 -25.14
C SER A 17 -29.65 -10.41 -24.25
N PRO A 18 -29.09 -11.62 -24.50
CA PRO A 18 -29.15 -12.67 -23.52
C PRO A 18 -27.78 -12.73 -22.83
N ALA A 19 -27.77 -12.94 -21.51
CA ALA A 19 -26.57 -13.37 -20.82
C ALA A 19 -25.89 -14.48 -21.65
N LEU A 20 -24.57 -14.38 -21.87
CA LEU A 20 -23.82 -15.51 -22.40
C LEU A 20 -24.01 -16.67 -21.41
N ALA A 21 -24.42 -17.83 -21.92
CA ALA A 21 -24.56 -19.03 -21.10
C ALA A 21 -23.21 -19.36 -20.43
N GLN A 22 -23.24 -19.63 -19.13
CA GLN A 22 -22.08 -19.96 -18.30
C GLN A 22 -21.91 -21.48 -18.25
N CYS A 23 -21.75 -22.14 -19.41
CA CYS A 23 -21.48 -23.58 -19.49
C CYS A 23 -20.14 -24.00 -18.85
N GLY A 24 -19.49 -23.13 -18.06
CA GLY A 24 -18.12 -23.28 -17.59
C GLY A 24 -17.09 -23.24 -18.72
N TRP A 25 -17.50 -22.88 -19.94
CA TRP A 25 -16.64 -22.87 -21.12
C TRP A 25 -15.82 -21.57 -21.18
N PRO A 26 -14.54 -21.64 -21.58
CA PRO A 26 -13.74 -20.45 -21.83
C PRO A 26 -14.35 -19.61 -22.96
N GLU A 27 -14.09 -18.31 -22.95
CA GLU A 27 -14.67 -17.33 -23.88
C GLU A 27 -14.37 -17.66 -25.36
N GLU A 28 -13.20 -18.23 -25.63
CA GLU A 28 -12.79 -18.74 -26.94
C GLU A 28 -13.71 -19.86 -27.47
N MET A 29 -14.27 -20.68 -26.56
CA MET A 29 -15.19 -21.77 -26.91
C MET A 29 -16.62 -21.23 -27.09
N LEU A 30 -17.06 -20.28 -26.26
CA LEU A 30 -18.37 -19.63 -26.42
C LEU A 30 -18.49 -18.91 -27.76
N SER A 31 -17.38 -18.37 -28.27
CA SER A 31 -17.28 -17.70 -29.57
C SER A 31 -16.93 -18.64 -30.73
N ALA A 32 -16.57 -19.90 -30.46
CA ALA A 32 -16.15 -20.83 -31.51
C ALA A 32 -17.32 -21.23 -32.43
N PRO A 33 -17.15 -21.18 -33.76
CA PRO A 33 -18.18 -21.54 -34.72
C PRO A 33 -18.34 -23.06 -34.85
N ALA A 34 -19.57 -23.55 -34.76
CA ALA A 34 -19.92 -24.95 -34.99
C ALA A 34 -21.07 -25.07 -36.00
N THR A 35 -20.96 -26.04 -36.90
CA THR A 35 -21.88 -26.24 -38.02
C THR A 35 -22.66 -27.53 -37.86
N SER A 36 -23.99 -27.45 -37.79
CA SER A 36 -24.90 -28.60 -37.83
C SER A 36 -25.73 -28.59 -39.13
N GLN A 37 -26.63 -29.57 -39.30
CA GLN A 37 -27.55 -29.60 -40.45
C GLN A 37 -28.50 -28.39 -40.51
N ASP A 38 -28.66 -27.66 -39.39
CA ASP A 38 -29.55 -26.51 -39.27
C ASP A 38 -28.83 -25.15 -39.45
N GLY A 39 -27.51 -25.14 -39.72
CA GLY A 39 -26.71 -23.94 -39.95
C GLY A 39 -25.44 -23.85 -39.10
N THR A 40 -24.70 -22.73 -39.24
CA THR A 40 -23.48 -22.44 -38.46
C THR A 40 -23.78 -21.39 -37.39
N TYR A 41 -23.40 -21.67 -36.15
CA TYR A 41 -23.64 -20.82 -34.98
C TYR A 41 -22.40 -20.85 -34.06
N SER A 42 -22.19 -19.83 -33.23
CA SER A 42 -21.22 -19.99 -32.13
C SER A 42 -21.78 -20.95 -31.07
N CYS A 43 -20.91 -21.65 -30.32
CA CYS A 43 -21.34 -22.58 -29.28
C CYS A 43 -22.28 -21.90 -28.26
N GLY A 44 -21.92 -20.69 -27.79
CA GLY A 44 -22.76 -19.92 -26.87
C GLY A 44 -24.08 -19.44 -27.47
N ALA A 45 -24.12 -19.13 -28.77
CA ALA A 45 -25.37 -18.74 -29.44
C ALA A 45 -26.33 -19.92 -29.58
N ARG A 46 -25.80 -21.13 -29.82
CA ARG A 46 -26.60 -22.36 -29.88
C ARG A 46 -27.18 -22.73 -28.51
N VAL A 47 -26.42 -22.56 -27.42
CA VAL A 47 -26.92 -22.74 -26.04
C VAL A 47 -28.03 -21.72 -25.74
N ASN A 48 -27.82 -20.44 -26.05
CA ASN A 48 -28.85 -19.42 -25.82
C ASN A 48 -30.12 -19.68 -26.65
N TRP A 49 -29.99 -20.17 -27.88
CA TRP A 49 -31.15 -20.57 -28.68
C TRP A 49 -31.92 -21.73 -28.03
N LEU A 50 -31.23 -22.77 -27.55
CA LEU A 50 -31.85 -23.90 -26.85
C LEU A 50 -32.55 -23.46 -25.55
N ARG A 51 -31.97 -22.53 -24.79
CA ARG A 51 -32.61 -21.98 -23.59
C ARG A 51 -33.85 -21.14 -23.91
N THR A 52 -33.74 -20.27 -24.91
CA THR A 52 -34.78 -19.28 -25.19
C THR A 52 -35.94 -19.86 -26.00
N VAL A 53 -35.64 -20.77 -26.93
CA VAL A 53 -36.62 -21.30 -27.88
C VAL A 53 -37.12 -22.69 -27.48
N MET A 54 -36.24 -23.53 -26.92
CA MET A 54 -36.61 -24.87 -26.46
C MET A 54 -36.90 -24.92 -24.95
N HIS A 55 -36.81 -23.78 -24.26
CA HIS A 55 -37.04 -23.63 -22.81
C HIS A 55 -36.23 -24.61 -21.96
N LEU A 56 -35.03 -24.99 -22.43
CA LEU A 56 -34.12 -25.80 -21.65
C LEU A 56 -33.47 -24.94 -20.56
N ASP A 57 -33.27 -25.52 -19.38
CA ASP A 57 -32.36 -24.93 -18.40
C ASP A 57 -30.92 -24.91 -18.97
N GLU A 58 -30.06 -24.14 -18.32
CA GLU A 58 -28.71 -23.90 -18.81
C GLU A 58 -27.89 -25.19 -18.95
N SER A 59 -27.94 -26.06 -17.94
CA SER A 59 -27.23 -27.35 -17.96
C SER A 59 -27.77 -28.28 -19.06
N SER A 60 -29.08 -28.39 -19.19
CA SER A 60 -29.70 -29.18 -20.25
C SER A 60 -29.34 -28.65 -21.65
N ALA A 61 -29.23 -27.33 -21.81
CA ALA A 61 -28.83 -26.70 -23.06
C ALA A 61 -27.34 -26.93 -23.39
N CYS A 62 -26.44 -26.80 -22.41
CA CYS A 62 -25.00 -27.07 -22.58
C CYS A 62 -24.75 -28.55 -22.94
N SER A 63 -25.35 -29.48 -22.18
CA SER A 63 -25.27 -30.94 -22.46
C SER A 63 -25.71 -31.30 -23.87
N LYS A 64 -26.73 -30.61 -24.37
CA LYS A 64 -27.27 -30.87 -25.70
C LYS A 64 -26.35 -30.36 -26.80
N VAL A 65 -25.68 -29.23 -26.59
CA VAL A 65 -24.65 -28.73 -27.52
C VAL A 65 -23.42 -29.65 -27.53
N ASP A 66 -22.98 -30.17 -26.38
CA ASP A 66 -21.90 -31.17 -26.31
C ASP A 66 -22.24 -32.44 -27.12
N ALA A 67 -23.48 -32.91 -26.99
CA ALA A 67 -23.98 -34.07 -27.73
C ALA A 67 -24.19 -33.78 -29.24
N GLU A 68 -24.52 -32.54 -29.62
CA GLU A 68 -24.66 -32.11 -31.01
C GLU A 68 -23.28 -32.02 -31.72
N PHE A 69 -22.21 -31.72 -30.99
CA PHE A 69 -20.86 -31.51 -31.55
C PHE A 69 -19.74 -32.30 -30.83
N PRO A 70 -19.84 -33.64 -30.70
CA PRO A 70 -18.98 -34.45 -29.84
C PRO A 70 -17.49 -34.50 -30.26
N GLN A 71 -17.14 -33.96 -31.43
CA GLN A 71 -15.78 -33.89 -31.99
C GLN A 71 -15.47 -32.49 -32.56
N GLY A 72 -16.34 -31.50 -32.31
CA GLY A 72 -16.22 -30.14 -32.81
C GLY A 72 -15.56 -29.20 -31.79
N PRO A 73 -15.46 -27.90 -32.09
CA PRO A 73 -14.95 -26.92 -31.14
C PRO A 73 -15.86 -26.72 -29.92
N CYS A 74 -17.11 -27.20 -29.98
CA CYS A 74 -18.02 -27.32 -28.82
C CYS A 74 -17.99 -28.74 -28.20
N GLY A 75 -17.01 -29.58 -28.53
CA GLY A 75 -16.91 -30.97 -28.08
C GLY A 75 -16.58 -31.09 -26.59
N PRO A 76 -16.73 -32.30 -26.02
CA PRO A 76 -17.06 -32.48 -24.61
C PRO A 76 -15.95 -31.96 -23.70
N TYR A 77 -16.17 -30.77 -23.17
CA TYR A 77 -15.49 -30.33 -21.96
C TYR A 77 -16.17 -31.09 -20.82
N PRO A 78 -15.43 -31.83 -19.97
CA PRO A 78 -16.06 -32.53 -18.87
C PRO A 78 -16.78 -31.50 -18.01
N TYR A 79 -18.05 -31.74 -17.69
CA TYR A 79 -18.76 -31.03 -16.64
C TYR A 79 -17.84 -31.00 -15.42
N LEU A 80 -17.29 -29.83 -15.11
CA LEU A 80 -16.45 -29.61 -13.96
C LEU A 80 -17.37 -29.58 -12.74
N HIS A 81 -17.80 -30.74 -12.27
CA HIS A 81 -18.37 -30.87 -10.94
C HIS A 81 -17.34 -30.38 -9.93
N CYS A 82 -17.76 -29.56 -8.96
CA CYS A 82 -16.82 -28.94 -8.00
C CYS A 82 -15.76 -28.03 -8.67
N GLY A 83 -16.00 -27.57 -9.90
CA GLY A 83 -15.12 -26.65 -10.61
C GLY A 83 -13.75 -27.22 -10.99
N CYS A 84 -13.59 -28.55 -11.09
CA CYS A 84 -12.25 -29.14 -11.20
C CYS A 84 -12.08 -30.46 -11.98
N PRO A 85 -10.95 -30.63 -12.71
CA PRO A 85 -10.68 -31.83 -13.52
C PRO A 85 -10.62 -33.15 -12.74
N ALA A 86 -10.30 -33.11 -11.44
CA ALA A 86 -10.20 -34.30 -10.59
C ALA A 86 -11.57 -34.92 -10.28
N CYS A 87 -12.66 -34.14 -10.40
CA CYS A 87 -14.02 -34.61 -10.18
C CYS A 87 -14.64 -35.12 -11.49
N THR A 88 -14.10 -36.25 -11.98
CA THR A 88 -14.61 -36.88 -13.20
C THR A 88 -16.00 -37.48 -12.96
N SER A 89 -16.76 -37.75 -14.03
CA SER A 89 -18.06 -38.43 -13.91
C SER A 89 -17.96 -39.81 -13.23
N GLU A 90 -16.80 -40.46 -13.34
CA GLU A 90 -16.51 -41.71 -12.63
C GLU A 90 -16.40 -41.48 -11.12
N VAL A 91 -15.72 -40.41 -10.69
CA VAL A 91 -15.62 -40.03 -9.28
C VAL A 91 -16.98 -39.57 -8.74
N TRP A 92 -17.72 -38.77 -9.51
CA TRP A 92 -19.05 -38.27 -9.15
C TRP A 92 -20.06 -39.39 -8.88
N THR A 93 -20.00 -40.47 -9.68
CA THR A 93 -20.91 -41.62 -9.54
C THR A 93 -20.37 -42.73 -8.62
N ARG A 94 -19.15 -42.58 -8.10
CA ARG A 94 -18.51 -43.60 -7.26
C ARG A 94 -19.27 -43.78 -5.94
N PRO A 95 -19.59 -45.02 -5.53
CA PRO A 95 -20.28 -45.28 -4.28
C PRO A 95 -19.36 -45.06 -3.08
N ALA A 96 -19.87 -44.32 -2.11
CA ALA A 96 -19.29 -44.03 -0.81
C ALA A 96 -20.22 -44.61 0.28
N THR A 97 -19.65 -45.25 1.30
CA THR A 97 -20.40 -45.93 2.36
C THR A 97 -19.95 -45.43 3.72
N ASP A 98 -20.91 -45.01 4.54
CA ASP A 98 -20.73 -44.71 5.96
C ASP A 98 -21.76 -45.47 6.81
N ASP A 99 -21.82 -45.16 8.11
CA ASP A 99 -22.77 -45.76 9.05
C ASP A 99 -24.25 -45.43 8.74
N ALA A 100 -24.52 -44.44 7.88
CA ALA A 100 -25.86 -44.03 7.46
C ALA A 100 -26.32 -44.71 6.15
N GLY A 101 -25.40 -45.31 5.38
CA GLY A 101 -25.70 -46.11 4.19
C GLY A 101 -24.71 -45.92 3.04
N THR A 102 -25.05 -46.45 1.85
CA THR A 102 -24.26 -46.27 0.62
C THR A 102 -24.95 -45.31 -0.33
N TYR A 103 -24.20 -44.34 -0.84
CA TYR A 103 -24.67 -43.32 -1.79
C TYR A 103 -23.52 -42.91 -2.72
N SER A 104 -23.80 -42.29 -3.87
CA SER A 104 -22.71 -41.79 -4.74
C SER A 104 -22.11 -40.50 -4.16
N CYS A 105 -20.83 -40.25 -4.44
CA CYS A 105 -20.15 -39.00 -4.07
C CYS A 105 -20.98 -37.77 -4.47
N GLY A 106 -21.50 -37.74 -5.70
CA GLY A 106 -22.36 -36.66 -6.21
C GLY A 106 -23.67 -36.51 -5.46
N SER A 107 -24.38 -37.61 -5.18
CA SER A 107 -25.65 -37.56 -4.44
C SER A 107 -25.48 -37.06 -3.00
N ARG A 108 -24.33 -37.32 -2.39
CA ARG A 108 -23.98 -36.77 -1.07
C ARG A 108 -23.71 -35.28 -1.13
N ILE A 109 -23.00 -34.82 -2.16
CA ILE A 109 -22.72 -33.41 -2.42
C ILE A 109 -24.04 -32.65 -2.64
N GLU A 110 -24.93 -33.17 -3.50
CA GLU A 110 -26.26 -32.59 -3.75
C GLU A 110 -27.14 -32.54 -2.49
N TRP A 111 -27.06 -33.57 -1.63
CA TRP A 111 -27.77 -33.57 -0.35
C TRP A 111 -27.27 -32.48 0.60
N LEU A 112 -25.95 -32.25 0.70
CA LEU A 112 -25.39 -31.17 1.52
C LEU A 112 -25.81 -29.78 0.98
N GLN A 113 -25.84 -29.59 -0.33
CA GLN A 113 -26.31 -28.34 -0.92
C GLN A 113 -27.79 -28.09 -0.62
N SER A 114 -28.64 -29.08 -0.90
CA SER A 114 -30.10 -28.93 -0.78
C SER A 114 -30.62 -28.94 0.66
N SER A 115 -30.02 -29.76 1.53
CA SER A 115 -30.54 -30.00 2.89
C SER A 115 -29.76 -29.23 3.96
N ARG A 116 -28.52 -28.81 3.67
CA ARG A 116 -27.66 -28.09 4.61
C ARG A 116 -27.22 -26.72 4.11
N GLY A 117 -27.61 -26.33 2.90
CA GLY A 117 -27.33 -25.01 2.33
C GLY A 117 -25.85 -24.78 1.98
N TYR A 118 -25.09 -25.86 1.78
CA TYR A 118 -23.69 -25.74 1.40
C TYR A 118 -23.59 -25.19 -0.02
N SER A 119 -22.55 -24.39 -0.30
CA SER A 119 -22.14 -24.12 -1.68
C SER A 119 -21.57 -25.41 -2.29
N GLU A 120 -21.57 -25.50 -3.62
CA GLU A 120 -21.03 -26.67 -4.33
C GLU A 120 -19.59 -26.97 -3.90
N ALA A 121 -18.71 -25.97 -3.87
CA ALA A 121 -17.32 -26.10 -3.46
C ALA A 121 -17.16 -26.66 -2.03
N ASN A 122 -17.91 -26.11 -1.06
CA ASN A 122 -17.84 -26.56 0.33
C ASN A 122 -18.44 -27.97 0.50
N ALA A 123 -19.48 -28.30 -0.27
CA ALA A 123 -20.05 -29.65 -0.27
C ALA A 123 -19.03 -30.65 -0.84
N CYS A 124 -18.27 -30.28 -1.87
CA CYS A 124 -17.24 -31.12 -2.45
C CYS A 124 -16.04 -31.34 -1.52
N GLU A 125 -15.50 -30.28 -0.90
CA GLU A 125 -14.44 -30.39 0.12
C GLU A 125 -14.90 -31.29 1.27
N ARG A 126 -16.13 -31.08 1.75
CA ARG A 126 -16.72 -31.87 2.82
C ARG A 126 -16.83 -33.34 2.45
N VAL A 127 -17.37 -33.68 1.28
CA VAL A 127 -17.53 -35.09 0.86
C VAL A 127 -16.18 -35.75 0.61
N THR A 128 -15.18 -35.02 0.11
CA THR A 128 -13.80 -35.55 0.01
C THR A 128 -13.18 -35.82 1.38
N SER A 129 -13.46 -34.98 2.38
CA SER A 129 -13.03 -35.23 3.76
C SER A 129 -13.78 -36.37 4.44
N GLU A 130 -15.08 -36.55 4.12
CA GLU A 130 -15.91 -37.65 4.65
C GLU A 130 -15.48 -39.00 4.06
N PHE A 131 -15.02 -39.02 2.80
CA PHE A 131 -14.67 -40.23 2.06
C PHE A 131 -13.28 -40.14 1.39
N PRO A 132 -12.20 -40.05 2.18
CA PRO A 132 -10.85 -39.88 1.65
C PRO A 132 -10.45 -41.07 0.77
N GLY A 133 -9.89 -40.77 -0.41
CA GLY A 133 -9.49 -41.77 -1.41
C GLY A 133 -10.63 -42.41 -2.21
N VAL A 134 -11.89 -42.16 -1.84
CA VAL A 134 -13.08 -42.63 -2.58
C VAL A 134 -13.68 -41.48 -3.38
N CYS A 135 -14.00 -40.36 -2.73
CA CYS A 135 -14.55 -39.17 -3.37
C CYS A 135 -13.47 -38.11 -3.56
N THR A 136 -12.72 -38.16 -4.66
CA THR A 136 -11.54 -37.31 -4.91
C THR A 136 -11.84 -35.97 -5.59
N CYS A 137 -13.01 -35.39 -5.33
CA CYS A 137 -13.48 -34.13 -5.93
C CYS A 137 -12.97 -32.85 -5.23
N ASN A 138 -11.75 -32.87 -4.68
CA ASN A 138 -11.15 -31.70 -3.99
C ASN A 138 -10.01 -31.10 -4.81
N CYS A 139 -10.04 -29.77 -4.97
CA CYS A 139 -9.20 -29.05 -5.93
C CYS A 139 -8.48 -27.86 -5.35
N VAL A 140 -8.35 -27.87 -4.03
CA VAL A 140 -7.26 -27.16 -3.37
C VAL A 140 -5.99 -27.96 -3.65
N ALA A 141 -5.12 -27.43 -4.51
CA ALA A 141 -3.71 -27.81 -4.46
C ALA A 141 -3.19 -27.34 -3.10
N ASP A 142 -2.94 -28.28 -2.18
CA ASP A 142 -2.39 -27.99 -0.86
C ASP A 142 -0.88 -28.31 -0.88
N PRO A 143 -0.05 -27.47 -0.23
CA PRO A 143 -0.01 -27.52 1.22
C PRO A 143 0.01 -26.13 1.89
N GLY A 144 -0.99 -25.85 2.71
CA GLY A 144 -1.14 -24.61 3.48
C GLY A 144 -2.60 -24.29 3.79
N THR A 145 -3.25 -25.15 4.57
CA THR A 145 -4.66 -25.06 4.96
C THR A 145 -5.11 -23.67 5.43
N SER A 146 -6.03 -23.04 4.70
CA SER A 146 -7.00 -22.10 5.24
C SER A 146 -8.40 -22.56 4.87
N SER A 147 -9.07 -23.28 5.78
CA SER A 147 -10.51 -23.53 5.72
C SER A 147 -11.26 -22.37 6.41
N PRO A 148 -12.54 -22.09 6.07
CA PRO A 148 -13.23 -20.84 6.39
C PRO A 148 -13.81 -20.79 7.82
N THR A 149 -13.96 -19.56 8.30
CA THR A 149 -14.52 -19.16 9.60
C THR A 149 -15.97 -19.61 9.82
N THR A 150 -16.16 -20.59 10.71
CA THR A 150 -17.05 -20.46 11.87
C THR A 150 -16.33 -21.13 13.04
N ALA A 151 -15.87 -20.36 14.03
CA ALA A 151 -15.15 -20.93 15.17
C ALA A 151 -16.11 -21.75 16.04
N LEU A 152 -16.17 -23.05 15.79
CA LEU A 152 -16.40 -24.02 16.86
C LEU A 152 -15.19 -23.94 17.80
N PRO A 153 -15.38 -24.05 19.13
CA PRO A 153 -14.27 -24.06 20.07
C PRO A 153 -13.23 -25.11 19.67
N SER A 154 -11.95 -24.80 19.85
CA SER A 154 -10.88 -25.75 19.57
C SER A 154 -11.14 -27.08 20.30
N ARG A 155 -10.62 -28.21 19.81
CA ARG A 155 -10.81 -29.49 20.50
C ARG A 155 -10.34 -29.43 21.97
N ILE A 156 -9.31 -28.63 22.24
CA ILE A 156 -8.81 -28.34 23.59
C ILE A 156 -9.85 -27.55 24.40
N GLU A 157 -10.42 -26.47 23.85
CA GLU A 157 -11.48 -25.69 24.48
C GLU A 157 -12.77 -26.49 24.68
N TRP A 158 -13.08 -27.42 23.78
CA TRP A 158 -14.21 -28.34 23.93
C TRP A 158 -13.97 -29.30 25.09
N LEU A 159 -12.78 -29.91 25.19
CA LEU A 159 -12.40 -30.82 26.29
C LEU A 159 -12.39 -30.13 27.67
N GLN A 160 -12.08 -28.84 27.70
CA GLN A 160 -12.14 -28.00 28.91
C GLN A 160 -13.57 -27.65 29.35
N ARG A 161 -14.57 -27.75 28.46
CA ARG A 161 -15.98 -27.51 28.81
C ARG A 161 -16.57 -28.70 29.58
N PRO A 162 -17.65 -28.49 30.36
CA PRO A 162 -18.35 -29.57 31.07
C PRO A 162 -18.72 -30.76 30.19
N GLU A 163 -19.11 -30.47 28.95
CA GLU A 163 -19.57 -31.41 27.94
C GLU A 163 -18.43 -32.15 27.24
N GLY A 164 -17.19 -31.64 27.30
CA GLY A 164 -15.99 -32.35 26.85
C GLY A 164 -15.18 -33.00 27.98
N GLY A 165 -15.67 -32.96 29.22
CA GLY A 165 -15.10 -33.68 30.37
C GLY A 165 -14.34 -32.82 31.38
N SER A 166 -14.32 -31.48 31.20
CA SER A 166 -13.67 -30.53 32.11
C SER A 166 -12.20 -30.82 32.37
N TYR A 167 -11.47 -31.27 31.36
CA TYR A 167 -10.05 -31.56 31.48
C TYR A 167 -9.26 -30.25 31.70
N SER A 168 -8.17 -30.34 32.47
CA SER A 168 -7.21 -29.24 32.54
C SER A 168 -6.62 -28.98 31.15
N GLU A 169 -6.08 -27.79 30.92
CA GLU A 169 -5.43 -27.47 29.64
C GLU A 169 -4.37 -28.51 29.26
N ALA A 170 -3.52 -28.91 30.21
CA ALA A 170 -2.51 -29.94 29.99
C ALA A 170 -3.11 -31.32 29.66
N ASP A 171 -4.18 -31.74 30.33
CA ASP A 171 -4.81 -33.04 30.09
C ASP A 171 -5.60 -33.09 28.77
N SER A 172 -6.24 -31.97 28.41
CA SER A 172 -6.86 -31.76 27.09
C SER A 172 -5.83 -31.93 25.98
N CYS A 173 -4.66 -31.33 26.16
CA CYS A 173 -3.54 -31.40 25.22
C CYS A 173 -3.00 -32.84 25.05
N ILE A 174 -2.84 -33.59 26.15
CA ILE A 174 -2.43 -35.01 26.11
C ILE A 174 -3.47 -35.87 25.36
N LYS A 175 -4.76 -35.61 25.58
CA LYS A 175 -5.85 -36.32 24.90
C LYS A 175 -5.87 -36.06 23.40
N VAL A 176 -5.75 -34.80 22.99
CA VAL A 176 -5.71 -34.42 21.57
C VAL A 176 -4.49 -35.01 20.87
N GLY A 177 -3.32 -35.00 21.52
CA GLY A 177 -2.10 -35.63 20.98
C GLY A 177 -2.21 -37.16 20.81
N GLY A 178 -3.02 -37.83 21.63
CA GLY A 178 -3.33 -39.25 21.45
C GLY A 178 -4.39 -39.54 20.38
N GLU A 179 -5.30 -38.59 20.13
CA GLU A 179 -6.37 -38.70 19.13
C GLU A 179 -5.85 -38.47 17.68
N PHE A 180 -4.74 -37.74 17.48
CA PHE A 180 -4.21 -37.37 16.16
C PHE A 180 -2.68 -37.55 16.04
N PRO A 181 -2.16 -38.78 15.86
CA PRO A 181 -0.73 -39.10 15.95
C PRO A 181 0.11 -38.90 14.66
N ALA A 182 -0.47 -38.49 13.53
CA ALA A 182 0.24 -38.37 12.25
C ALA A 182 -0.09 -37.05 11.54
N ILE A 183 0.69 -36.00 11.81
CA ILE A 183 0.88 -34.80 10.98
C ILE A 183 2.23 -34.20 11.38
N ASP A 184 3.06 -33.92 10.39
CA ASP A 184 4.49 -33.72 10.57
C ASP A 184 4.80 -32.23 10.80
N GLN A 185 5.66 -31.98 11.80
CA GLN A 185 6.38 -30.73 12.13
C GLN A 185 5.73 -29.66 13.00
N CYS A 186 4.50 -29.87 13.48
CA CYS A 186 4.04 -29.53 14.84
C CYS A 186 2.57 -29.98 14.96
N GLY A 187 2.32 -31.21 15.44
CA GLY A 187 1.01 -31.50 16.02
C GLY A 187 0.82 -30.62 17.26
N PRO A 188 -0.35 -30.01 17.50
CA PRO A 188 -0.54 -29.06 18.61
C PRO A 188 -0.67 -29.79 19.94
N CYS A 189 0.36 -30.52 20.38
CA CYS A 189 0.82 -30.67 21.77
C CYS A 189 1.83 -31.82 21.95
N ASN A 190 3.12 -31.50 21.90
CA ASN A 190 4.18 -32.28 22.52
C ASN A 190 5.03 -31.36 23.43
N PRO A 191 5.00 -31.52 24.76
CA PRO A 191 5.69 -30.63 25.69
C PRO A 191 7.23 -30.74 25.63
N ASN A 192 7.79 -31.73 24.92
CA ASN A 192 9.23 -31.86 24.75
C ASN A 192 9.80 -31.10 23.54
N THR A 193 8.95 -30.59 22.63
CA THR A 193 9.37 -29.81 21.45
C THR A 193 8.91 -28.34 21.47
N CYS A 194 8.14 -27.91 22.48
CA CYS A 194 7.58 -26.55 22.60
C CYS A 194 8.59 -25.44 22.99
N ASN A 195 9.89 -25.73 23.07
CA ASN A 195 10.92 -24.76 23.48
C ASN A 195 11.94 -24.42 22.37
N GLN A 196 11.70 -24.80 21.13
CA GLN A 196 12.51 -24.30 20.01
C GLN A 196 11.88 -22.99 19.51
N ILE A 197 12.44 -21.86 19.95
CA ILE A 197 12.18 -20.54 19.37
C ILE A 197 12.41 -20.67 17.86
N SER A 198 11.50 -20.21 16.98
CA SER A 198 11.77 -20.28 15.54
C SER A 198 13.07 -19.53 15.24
N ASP A 199 14.05 -20.22 14.66
CA ASP A 199 15.35 -19.64 14.32
C ASP A 199 15.34 -18.91 12.98
N PHE A 200 14.16 -18.61 12.46
CA PHE A 200 13.96 -17.86 11.22
C PHE A 200 12.98 -16.71 11.42
N LEU A 201 13.22 -15.61 10.72
CA LEU A 201 12.27 -14.53 10.50
C LEU A 201 11.32 -14.92 9.37
N ASP A 202 10.03 -14.62 9.53
CA ASP A 202 9.06 -14.69 8.43
C ASP A 202 9.39 -13.60 7.39
N GLU A 203 9.01 -13.78 6.12
CA GLU A 203 9.15 -12.70 5.12
C GLU A 203 8.34 -11.46 5.53
N PRO A 204 8.88 -10.24 5.42
CA PRO A 204 8.13 -9.03 5.76
C PRO A 204 6.99 -8.78 4.76
N ASP A 205 5.84 -8.34 5.27
CA ASP A 205 4.70 -7.95 4.44
C ASP A 205 5.10 -6.78 3.51
N PRO A 206 5.01 -6.95 2.17
CA PRO A 206 5.37 -5.89 1.22
C PRO A 206 4.59 -4.59 1.40
N SER A 207 3.37 -4.64 1.97
CA SER A 207 2.56 -3.45 2.25
C SER A 207 3.13 -2.57 3.38
N LEU A 208 4.03 -3.13 4.20
CA LEU A 208 4.71 -2.43 5.28
C LEU A 208 6.03 -1.78 4.86
N LEU A 209 6.44 -1.92 3.59
CA LEU A 209 7.63 -1.27 3.04
C LEU A 209 7.44 0.26 3.07
N VAL A 210 8.30 0.94 3.82
CA VAL A 210 8.25 2.41 3.99
C VAL A 210 9.44 3.13 3.38
N PHE A 211 10.50 2.41 3.08
CA PHE A 211 11.66 2.94 2.37
C PHE A 211 12.32 1.83 1.58
N SER A 212 12.73 2.14 0.36
CA SER A 212 13.67 1.31 -0.37
C SER A 212 14.61 2.14 -1.22
N ASP A 213 15.79 1.59 -1.43
CA ASP A 213 16.64 1.97 -2.55
C ASP A 213 17.11 0.71 -3.26
N GLU A 214 16.71 0.58 -4.52
CA GLU A 214 16.99 -0.59 -5.37
C GLU A 214 18.23 -0.37 -6.25
N PHE A 215 18.83 0.83 -6.21
CA PHE A 215 20.04 1.19 -6.95
C PHE A 215 19.98 0.87 -8.46
N ASP A 216 18.79 1.02 -9.07
CA ASP A 216 18.54 0.76 -10.49
C ASP A 216 19.06 1.85 -11.43
N GLN A 217 19.41 3.02 -10.89
CA GLN A 217 19.87 4.18 -11.67
C GLN A 217 21.39 4.38 -11.51
N ASP A 218 22.14 4.08 -12.58
CA ASP A 218 23.58 4.33 -12.63
C ASP A 218 23.93 5.80 -12.34
N GLY A 219 25.04 6.02 -11.61
CA GLY A 219 25.54 7.35 -11.27
C GLY A 219 25.85 7.52 -9.79
N THR A 220 25.58 8.70 -9.25
CA THR A 220 25.70 8.94 -7.80
C THR A 220 24.45 8.44 -7.08
N PRO A 221 24.56 7.95 -5.82
CA PRO A 221 23.42 7.65 -4.97
C PRO A 221 22.38 8.79 -4.93
N ASP A 222 21.09 8.43 -4.79
CA ASP A 222 19.98 9.38 -4.75
C ASP A 222 20.15 10.39 -3.59
N GLU A 223 20.34 11.67 -3.95
CA GLU A 223 20.55 12.75 -3.00
C GLU A 223 19.30 13.08 -2.17
N THR A 224 18.13 12.51 -2.47
CA THR A 224 16.95 12.61 -1.60
C THR A 224 16.95 11.55 -0.49
N LYS A 225 17.83 10.54 -0.60
CA LYS A 225 17.94 9.42 0.35
C LYS A 225 19.25 9.44 1.14
N TRP A 226 20.36 9.76 0.49
CA TRP A 226 21.71 9.59 1.06
C TRP A 226 22.49 10.89 1.20
N ASN A 227 23.16 11.07 2.33
CA ASN A 227 24.18 12.06 2.62
C ASN A 227 25.55 11.35 2.78
N TYR A 228 26.62 12.13 2.87
CA TYR A 228 27.99 11.63 3.05
C TYR A 228 28.60 12.16 4.34
N ASP A 229 29.23 11.28 5.11
CA ASP A 229 30.18 11.67 6.15
C ASP A 229 31.56 11.77 5.49
N LEU A 230 32.14 12.97 5.48
CA LEU A 230 33.39 13.25 4.77
C LEU A 230 34.58 13.33 5.75
N GLY A 231 35.78 13.08 5.22
CA GLY A 231 37.01 13.21 5.97
C GLY A 231 37.31 12.06 6.94
N ASP A 232 38.11 12.39 7.94
CA ASP A 232 38.65 11.46 8.95
C ASP A 232 37.96 11.59 10.31
N GLY A 233 36.87 12.36 10.40
CA GLY A 233 36.12 12.58 11.63
C GLY A 233 36.68 13.69 12.54
N CYS A 234 37.84 14.28 12.23
CA CYS A 234 38.42 15.33 13.06
C CYS A 234 37.53 16.59 13.14
N GLU A 235 36.82 16.92 12.07
CA GLU A 235 35.87 18.05 12.06
C GLU A 235 34.72 17.89 13.06
N PHE A 236 34.41 16.64 13.43
CA PHE A 236 33.42 16.29 14.43
C PHE A 236 34.03 16.04 15.83
N GLY A 237 35.32 16.32 16.01
CA GLY A 237 36.04 16.08 17.26
C GLY A 237 36.33 14.61 17.57
N ILE A 238 36.15 13.72 16.59
CA ILE A 238 36.37 12.27 16.69
C ILE A 238 37.34 11.83 15.60
N CYS A 239 38.56 12.40 15.60
CA CYS A 239 39.61 12.05 14.65
C CYS A 239 39.78 10.53 14.50
N ASN A 240 40.07 10.10 13.27
CA ASN A 240 40.15 8.69 12.87
C ASN A 240 38.85 7.94 13.20
N TRP A 241 37.73 8.66 13.11
CA TRP A 241 36.38 8.24 13.47
C TRP A 241 36.25 7.61 14.87
N GLY A 242 37.13 7.97 15.80
CA GLY A 242 37.17 7.44 17.16
C GLY A 242 37.71 6.01 17.29
N ASN A 243 37.96 5.32 16.17
CA ASN A 243 38.37 3.92 16.13
C ASN A 243 39.82 3.71 15.66
N GLY A 244 40.54 4.78 15.35
CA GLY A 244 41.89 4.70 14.78
C GLY A 244 41.89 4.29 13.31
N GLU A 245 40.78 4.54 12.60
CA GLU A 245 40.66 4.30 11.16
C GLU A 245 41.70 5.12 10.38
N VAL A 246 42.19 4.59 9.27
CA VAL A 246 43.20 5.24 8.41
C VAL A 246 42.66 5.54 7.00
N ALA A 247 41.34 5.55 6.84
CA ALA A 247 40.64 5.97 5.62
C ALA A 247 40.07 7.39 5.72
N TYR A 248 40.24 8.17 4.65
CA TYR A 248 39.57 9.46 4.46
C TYR A 248 38.29 9.23 3.64
N TYR A 249 37.11 9.52 4.21
CA TYR A 249 35.86 9.32 3.50
C TYR A 249 35.59 10.44 2.48
N THR A 250 35.07 10.06 1.32
CA THR A 250 34.77 10.95 0.20
C THR A 250 33.43 10.60 -0.44
N ASP A 251 32.88 11.53 -1.23
CA ASP A 251 31.69 11.39 -2.08
C ASP A 251 32.05 11.13 -3.55
N GLY A 252 33.31 10.86 -3.84
CA GLY A 252 33.80 10.69 -5.20
C GLY A 252 33.37 9.36 -5.83
N PRO A 253 33.14 9.31 -7.16
CA PRO A 253 32.71 8.09 -7.86
C PRO A 253 33.72 6.93 -7.78
N SER A 254 34.97 7.21 -7.41
CA SER A 254 35.98 6.19 -7.11
C SER A 254 35.68 5.39 -5.84
N ASN A 255 34.94 5.97 -4.90
CA ASN A 255 34.64 5.39 -3.59
C ASN A 255 33.16 5.07 -3.42
N VAL A 256 32.26 5.75 -4.15
CA VAL A 256 30.82 5.49 -4.08
C VAL A 256 30.13 5.79 -5.41
N ARG A 257 29.44 4.80 -5.97
CA ARG A 257 28.63 4.95 -7.19
C ARG A 257 27.61 3.83 -7.31
N VAL A 258 26.55 4.09 -8.05
CA VAL A 258 25.62 3.07 -8.54
C VAL A 258 26.05 2.65 -9.93
N GLU A 259 26.19 1.35 -10.15
CA GLU A 259 26.60 0.78 -11.43
C GLU A 259 26.03 -0.63 -11.58
N ASN A 260 25.35 -0.90 -12.70
CA ASN A 260 24.79 -2.21 -13.05
C ASN A 260 23.76 -2.75 -12.03
N GLY A 261 22.88 -1.88 -11.50
CA GLY A 261 21.85 -2.27 -10.55
C GLY A 261 22.37 -2.58 -9.15
N SER A 262 23.49 -1.98 -8.75
CA SER A 262 24.02 -2.10 -7.40
C SER A 262 24.75 -0.84 -6.99
N LEU A 263 24.69 -0.52 -5.71
CA LEU A 263 25.58 0.44 -5.08
C LEU A 263 26.94 -0.22 -4.82
N LEU A 264 28.01 0.46 -5.23
CA LEU A 264 29.39 0.11 -4.96
C LEU A 264 29.94 1.09 -3.94
N ILE A 265 30.37 0.57 -2.79
CA ILE A 265 31.20 1.30 -1.82
C ILE A 265 32.60 0.71 -1.92
N ALA A 266 33.60 1.54 -2.19
CA ALA A 266 34.97 1.11 -2.41
C ALA A 266 35.97 1.80 -1.46
N ALA A 267 36.87 1.00 -0.90
CA ALA A 267 38.04 1.46 -0.17
C ALA A 267 39.31 1.27 -1.02
N LYS A 268 40.12 2.32 -1.18
CA LYS A 268 41.24 2.36 -2.12
C LYS A 268 42.46 3.01 -1.48
N LYS A 269 43.65 2.67 -1.96
CA LYS A 269 44.88 3.38 -1.59
C LYS A 269 44.87 4.78 -2.23
N ASP A 270 45.19 5.81 -1.45
CA ASP A 270 45.37 7.18 -1.97
C ASP A 270 46.78 7.33 -2.55
N ASP A 271 46.95 6.92 -3.80
CA ASP A 271 48.23 7.04 -4.51
C ASP A 271 48.64 8.50 -4.78
N VAL A 272 47.75 9.47 -4.54
CA VAL A 272 47.98 10.88 -4.81
C VAL A 272 48.52 11.62 -3.57
N GLY A 273 48.42 11.01 -2.38
CA GLY A 273 48.92 11.55 -1.11
C GLY A 273 48.34 12.92 -0.75
N GLN A 274 47.15 13.24 -1.28
CA GLN A 274 46.54 14.57 -1.11
C GLN A 274 45.84 14.74 0.23
N ARG A 275 45.62 13.63 0.96
CA ARG A 275 44.88 13.58 2.23
C ARG A 275 45.79 13.47 3.47
N GLY A 276 47.08 13.83 3.34
CA GLY A 276 48.02 13.85 4.46
C GLY A 276 48.38 12.45 4.96
N ASP A 277 48.24 12.21 6.27
CA ASP A 277 48.62 10.95 6.93
C ASP A 277 47.57 9.83 6.75
N MET A 278 46.54 10.04 5.91
CA MET A 278 45.49 9.06 5.62
C MET A 278 45.79 8.35 4.29
N PRO A 279 46.40 7.15 4.29
CA PRO A 279 46.88 6.47 3.08
C PRO A 279 45.76 5.82 2.25
N PHE A 280 44.51 5.87 2.68
CA PHE A 280 43.37 5.27 1.99
C PHE A 280 42.21 6.27 1.84
N THR A 281 41.42 6.11 0.78
CA THR A 281 40.09 6.72 0.66
C THR A 281 39.00 5.67 0.74
N ALA A 282 37.84 6.05 1.24
CA ALA A 282 36.65 5.21 1.26
C ALA A 282 35.39 6.07 1.11
N ALA A 283 34.21 5.48 1.29
CA ALA A 283 32.96 6.21 1.44
C ALA A 283 32.17 5.74 2.67
N ARG A 284 31.47 6.68 3.29
CA ARG A 284 30.53 6.47 4.40
C ARG A 284 29.27 7.25 4.07
N ILE A 285 28.22 6.53 3.70
CA ILE A 285 26.94 7.14 3.33
C ILE A 285 25.90 6.93 4.42
N VAL A 286 25.06 7.94 4.62
CA VAL A 286 24.12 8.01 5.75
C VAL A 286 22.75 8.51 5.31
N THR A 287 21.67 8.03 5.93
CA THR A 287 20.33 8.61 5.72
C THR A 287 20.01 9.75 6.69
N ARG A 288 20.97 10.14 7.55
CA ARG A 288 20.84 11.19 8.58
C ARG A 288 20.29 12.50 7.98
N GLY A 289 19.30 13.10 8.63
CA GLY A 289 18.62 14.31 8.17
C GLY A 289 17.66 14.10 6.98
N LYS A 290 17.53 12.87 6.47
CA LYS A 290 16.64 12.52 5.35
C LYS A 290 15.61 11.48 5.77
N HIS A 291 16.09 10.32 6.23
CA HIS A 291 15.25 9.20 6.64
C HIS A 291 15.79 8.55 7.91
N SER A 292 14.90 8.32 8.88
CA SER A 292 15.17 7.59 10.12
C SER A 292 13.91 6.90 10.62
N TRP A 293 14.08 5.73 11.24
CA TRP A 293 12.97 4.87 11.65
C TRP A 293 13.08 4.50 13.11
N ARG A 294 11.92 4.35 13.76
CA ARG A 294 11.82 3.72 15.08
C ARG A 294 11.07 2.42 14.90
N TYR A 295 11.73 1.32 15.25
CA TYR A 295 11.25 -0.04 15.04
C TYR A 295 11.05 -0.38 13.55
N GLY A 296 10.79 -1.65 13.28
CA GLY A 296 10.62 -2.17 11.94
C GLY A 296 11.62 -3.25 11.60
N ARG A 297 11.55 -3.69 10.36
CA ARG A 297 12.55 -4.57 9.74
C ARG A 297 13.45 -3.76 8.82
N VAL A 298 14.76 -3.88 9.01
CA VAL A 298 15.76 -3.24 8.13
C VAL A 298 16.55 -4.35 7.46
N GLN A 299 16.57 -4.34 6.13
CA GLN A 299 17.21 -5.37 5.31
C GLN A 299 18.20 -4.75 4.33
N PHE A 300 19.35 -5.41 4.18
CA PHE A 300 20.38 -5.07 3.20
C PHE A 300 20.76 -6.31 2.44
N ARG A 301 20.67 -6.28 1.11
CA ARG A 301 21.19 -7.38 0.28
C ARG A 301 22.59 -7.05 -0.21
N VAL A 302 23.60 -7.75 0.32
CA VAL A 302 25.01 -7.38 0.18
C VAL A 302 25.86 -8.55 -0.29
N ASN A 303 26.90 -8.24 -1.07
CA ASN A 303 27.93 -9.18 -1.48
C ASN A 303 29.31 -8.60 -1.16
N LEU A 304 30.10 -9.37 -0.39
CA LEU A 304 31.46 -8.99 0.06
C LEU A 304 32.56 -9.77 -0.66
N ALA A 305 32.26 -10.45 -1.78
CA ALA A 305 33.24 -11.21 -2.55
C ALA A 305 34.49 -10.39 -2.89
N TYR A 306 34.33 -9.07 -3.06
CA TYR A 306 35.39 -8.13 -3.42
C TYR A 306 35.93 -7.29 -2.24
N CYS A 307 35.56 -7.62 -0.99
CA CYS A 307 35.98 -6.89 0.22
C CYS A 307 36.43 -7.86 1.32
N GLN A 308 37.54 -8.55 1.08
CA GLN A 308 38.04 -9.65 1.94
C GLN A 308 39.48 -9.43 2.43
N ALA A 309 40.15 -8.37 2.01
CA ALA A 309 41.55 -8.15 2.35
C ALA A 309 41.75 -7.78 3.83
N VAL A 310 42.82 -8.29 4.45
CA VAL A 310 43.22 -7.89 5.81
C VAL A 310 43.35 -6.37 5.88
N GLY A 311 42.70 -5.76 6.87
CA GLY A 311 42.59 -4.31 7.01
C GLY A 311 41.24 -3.73 6.61
N THR A 312 40.36 -4.47 5.91
CA THR A 312 38.99 -4.02 5.65
C THR A 312 38.09 -4.19 6.88
N TRP A 313 37.16 -3.26 7.03
CA TRP A 313 36.07 -3.32 8.00
C TRP A 313 34.78 -2.75 7.39
N PRO A 314 34.09 -3.54 6.53
CA PRO A 314 32.76 -3.19 6.04
C PRO A 314 31.71 -3.26 7.16
N ALA A 315 30.80 -2.27 7.17
CA ALA A 315 29.73 -2.17 8.15
C ALA A 315 28.42 -1.67 7.54
N LEU A 316 27.31 -2.25 8.03
CA LEU A 316 25.92 -1.83 7.83
C LEU A 316 25.32 -1.65 9.22
N TRP A 317 25.01 -0.42 9.57
CA TRP A 317 24.74 -0.07 10.96
C TRP A 317 23.84 1.15 11.05
N MET A 318 23.43 1.47 12.28
CA MET A 318 22.47 2.51 12.55
C MET A 318 22.85 3.31 13.79
N LEU A 319 22.69 4.63 13.70
CA LEU A 319 22.84 5.56 14.82
C LEU A 319 21.54 6.34 15.06
N PRO A 320 21.30 6.82 16.28
CA PRO A 320 20.14 7.64 16.60
C PRO A 320 20.14 8.93 15.76
N GLU A 321 18.97 9.31 15.28
CA GLU A 321 18.78 10.61 14.62
C GLU A 321 19.01 11.76 15.61
N ASP A 322 18.50 11.58 16.82
CA ASP A 322 18.62 12.55 17.92
C ASP A 322 19.32 11.91 19.13
N ASN A 323 20.29 12.60 19.70
CA ASN A 323 21.01 12.17 20.91
C ASN A 323 20.21 12.41 22.20
N VAL A 324 18.97 11.89 22.27
CA VAL A 324 18.01 12.11 23.37
C VAL A 324 18.57 11.75 24.75
N TYR A 325 19.39 10.70 24.84
CA TYR A 325 20.01 10.23 26.08
C TYR A 325 21.45 10.71 26.26
N GLY A 326 21.90 11.63 25.42
CA GLY A 326 23.28 12.12 25.34
C GLY A 326 24.08 11.45 24.23
N GLY A 327 25.31 11.91 24.03
CA GLY A 327 26.18 11.38 22.98
C GLY A 327 26.51 9.89 23.15
N TRP A 328 27.07 9.30 22.11
CA TRP A 328 27.46 7.90 22.07
C TRP A 328 28.30 7.49 23.31
N PRO A 329 28.06 6.30 23.90
CA PRO A 329 27.10 5.27 23.47
C PRO A 329 25.71 5.39 24.14
N ARG A 330 25.41 6.48 24.85
CA ARG A 330 24.17 6.58 25.65
C ARG A 330 22.89 6.53 24.83
N SER A 331 22.89 7.12 23.64
CA SER A 331 21.73 7.06 22.72
C SER A 331 21.69 5.82 21.83
N GLY A 332 22.65 4.90 21.94
CA GLY A 332 22.61 3.61 21.26
C GLY A 332 23.32 3.55 19.90
N GLU A 333 23.63 2.33 19.48
CA GLU A 333 24.13 1.93 18.16
C GLU A 333 23.62 0.52 17.84
N ILE A 334 23.23 0.25 16.60
CA ILE A 334 22.81 -1.08 16.13
C ILE A 334 23.63 -1.45 14.89
N ASP A 335 24.52 -2.41 15.05
CA ASP A 335 25.38 -2.90 13.97
C ASP A 335 24.75 -4.14 13.36
N VAL A 336 24.01 -3.96 12.26
CA VAL A 336 23.26 -5.02 11.59
C VAL A 336 24.21 -6.07 11.00
N MET A 337 25.32 -5.59 10.42
CA MET A 337 26.42 -6.43 9.96
C MET A 337 27.73 -5.67 10.08
N GLU A 338 28.69 -6.29 10.74
CA GLU A 338 30.10 -5.97 10.58
C GLU A 338 30.89 -7.20 10.16
N ALA A 339 31.97 -6.99 9.41
CA ALA A 339 32.95 -8.01 9.10
C ALA A 339 34.35 -7.41 9.05
N VAL A 340 35.37 -8.29 9.10
CA VAL A 340 36.78 -7.90 8.96
C VAL A 340 37.48 -8.86 8.02
N GLY A 341 38.43 -8.36 7.22
CA GLY A 341 39.12 -9.17 6.22
C GLY A 341 40.07 -10.24 6.79
N HIS A 342 40.34 -10.23 8.10
CA HIS A 342 41.11 -11.30 8.76
C HIS A 342 40.24 -12.43 9.34
N GLU A 343 38.91 -12.32 9.24
CA GLU A 343 37.95 -13.38 9.61
C GLU A 343 36.95 -13.60 8.47
N LEU A 344 37.33 -14.39 7.47
CA LEU A 344 36.60 -14.53 6.21
C LEU A 344 35.24 -15.22 6.32
N ASP A 345 35.04 -16.06 7.33
CA ASP A 345 33.82 -16.86 7.49
C ASP A 345 32.85 -16.30 8.53
N ARG A 346 33.08 -15.09 9.07
CA ARG A 346 32.24 -14.50 10.12
C ARG A 346 31.64 -13.15 9.75
N PHE A 347 30.42 -12.96 10.26
CA PHE A 347 29.70 -11.71 10.34
C PHE A 347 29.24 -11.47 11.77
N PHE A 348 29.23 -10.22 12.20
CA PHE A 348 28.93 -9.82 13.56
C PHE A 348 27.69 -8.93 13.58
N GLY A 349 26.82 -9.17 14.57
CA GLY A 349 25.71 -8.28 14.89
C GLY A 349 25.84 -7.83 16.34
N THR A 350 25.87 -6.52 16.56
CA THR A 350 26.22 -5.93 17.85
C THR A 350 25.26 -4.80 18.19
N VAL A 351 25.08 -4.56 19.49
CA VAL A 351 24.44 -3.35 20.01
C VAL A 351 25.41 -2.64 20.94
N HIS A 352 25.47 -1.31 20.83
CA HIS A 352 26.24 -0.49 21.77
C HIS A 352 25.30 0.40 22.59
N THR A 353 25.52 0.41 23.90
CA THR A 353 24.78 1.19 24.88
C THR A 353 25.72 1.72 25.95
N GLU A 354 25.22 2.57 26.85
CA GLU A 354 25.97 3.01 28.03
C GLU A 354 26.50 1.83 28.85
N ALA A 355 25.67 0.79 29.06
CA ALA A 355 26.04 -0.39 29.81
C ALA A 355 26.91 -1.37 29.02
N TYR A 356 26.74 -1.45 27.70
CA TYR A 356 27.34 -2.47 26.84
C TYR A 356 28.03 -1.84 25.63
N ASN A 357 29.35 -1.69 25.67
CA ASN A 357 30.10 -1.18 24.52
C ASN A 357 31.54 -1.69 24.53
N GLY A 358 32.22 -1.54 23.40
CA GLY A 358 33.61 -1.98 23.21
C GLY A 358 34.62 -1.27 24.12
N MET A 359 34.42 0.03 24.43
CA MET A 359 35.37 0.79 25.26
C MET A 359 35.46 0.27 26.69
N THR A 360 34.35 -0.24 27.23
CA THR A 360 34.29 -0.83 28.57
C THR A 360 34.44 -2.35 28.57
N GLY A 361 34.58 -2.98 27.40
CA GLY A 361 34.69 -4.44 27.26
C GLY A 361 33.42 -5.20 27.66
N THR A 362 32.27 -4.53 27.66
CA THR A 362 30.97 -5.09 28.09
C THR A 362 30.02 -5.36 26.92
N GLN A 363 30.51 -5.29 25.69
CA GLN A 363 29.74 -5.40 24.46
C GLN A 363 28.77 -6.59 24.43
N LYS A 364 27.62 -6.39 23.77
CA LYS A 364 26.61 -7.42 23.55
C LYS A 364 26.43 -7.61 22.06
N GLY A 365 26.83 -8.79 21.58
CA GLY A 365 26.74 -9.17 20.20
C GLY A 365 26.82 -10.69 20.06
N SER A 366 26.54 -11.16 18.85
CA SER A 366 26.86 -12.53 18.43
C SER A 366 27.44 -12.49 17.03
N ASN A 367 27.84 -13.66 16.54
CA ASN A 367 28.31 -13.82 15.18
C ASN A 367 27.69 -15.05 14.54
N VAL A 368 27.70 -15.05 13.22
CA VAL A 368 27.24 -16.17 12.39
C VAL A 368 28.32 -16.52 11.38
N ALA A 369 28.44 -17.81 11.10
CA ALA A 369 29.30 -18.28 10.04
C ALA A 369 28.54 -18.26 8.70
N ALA A 370 29.06 -17.50 7.73
CA ALA A 370 28.55 -17.47 6.37
C ALA A 370 29.69 -17.10 5.41
N ASP A 371 29.56 -17.53 4.16
CA ASP A 371 30.52 -17.18 3.12
C ASP A 371 30.41 -15.67 2.81
N LYS A 372 31.52 -15.03 2.46
CA LYS A 372 31.53 -13.65 1.95
C LYS A 372 31.24 -13.61 0.45
N ASP A 373 31.37 -14.75 -0.23
CA ASP A 373 31.06 -14.91 -1.64
C ASP A 373 29.55 -15.03 -1.88
N GLY A 374 29.01 -14.19 -2.76
CA GLY A 374 27.61 -14.23 -3.14
C GLY A 374 26.75 -13.22 -2.39
N TRP A 375 25.45 -13.25 -2.67
CA TRP A 375 24.50 -12.30 -2.11
C TRP A 375 23.85 -12.86 -0.86
N HIS A 376 23.94 -12.10 0.23
CA HIS A 376 23.30 -12.39 1.51
C HIS A 376 22.37 -11.24 1.91
N VAL A 377 21.26 -11.56 2.57
CA VAL A 377 20.38 -10.57 3.19
C VAL A 377 20.74 -10.45 4.67
N PHE A 378 21.34 -9.33 5.05
CA PHE A 378 21.59 -8.97 6.45
C PHE A 378 20.42 -8.16 6.97
N GLU A 379 19.86 -8.55 8.10
CA GLU A 379 18.63 -7.93 8.57
C GLU A 379 18.48 -7.89 10.09
N ILE A 380 17.71 -6.89 10.53
CA ILE A 380 17.19 -6.85 11.90
C ILE A 380 15.67 -6.80 11.91
N ASP A 381 15.07 -7.49 12.89
CA ASP A 381 13.68 -7.35 13.30
C ASP A 381 13.66 -6.61 14.64
N TRP A 382 13.42 -5.31 14.59
CA TRP A 382 13.50 -4.40 15.73
C TRP A 382 12.11 -4.00 16.22
N SER A 383 11.85 -4.31 17.49
CA SER A 383 10.60 -4.03 18.19
C SER A 383 10.89 -3.26 19.49
N GLU A 384 9.83 -2.85 20.20
CA GLU A 384 9.97 -2.20 21.51
C GLU A 384 10.69 -3.09 22.55
N THR A 385 10.61 -4.42 22.42
CA THR A 385 11.12 -5.35 23.43
C THR A 385 12.36 -6.12 23.01
N THR A 386 12.58 -6.28 21.70
CA THR A 386 13.62 -7.17 21.16
C THR A 386 14.17 -6.65 19.83
N ILE A 387 15.48 -6.80 19.62
CA ILE A 387 16.14 -6.70 18.32
C ILE A 387 16.65 -8.11 17.98
N LYS A 388 16.21 -8.67 16.86
CA LYS A 388 16.70 -9.96 16.36
C LYS A 388 17.58 -9.68 15.14
N PHE A 389 18.78 -10.22 15.10
CA PHE A 389 19.69 -10.14 13.96
C PHE A 389 19.66 -11.44 13.19
N ALA A 390 19.57 -11.35 11.88
CA ALA A 390 19.50 -12.50 11.01
C ALA A 390 20.33 -12.31 9.73
N VAL A 391 20.71 -13.46 9.15
CA VAL A 391 21.29 -13.56 7.81
C VAL A 391 20.46 -14.56 7.01
N ASP A 392 19.94 -14.14 5.86
CA ASP A 392 19.06 -14.93 4.99
C ASP A 392 17.88 -15.54 5.77
N GLY A 393 17.21 -14.70 6.57
CA GLY A 393 16.12 -15.10 7.47
C GLY A 393 16.58 -15.79 8.75
N ARG A 394 17.80 -16.34 8.85
CA ARG A 394 18.25 -17.11 10.03
C ARG A 394 18.70 -16.24 11.17
N ILE A 395 17.97 -16.28 12.28
CA ILE A 395 18.27 -15.50 13.48
C ILE A 395 19.47 -16.12 14.21
N TYR A 396 20.52 -15.34 14.41
CA TYR A 396 21.72 -15.78 15.15
C TYR A 396 21.98 -14.97 16.43
N PHE A 397 21.30 -13.82 16.59
CA PHE A 397 21.39 -13.01 17.80
C PHE A 397 20.03 -12.41 18.16
N ARG A 398 19.71 -12.40 19.46
CA ARG A 398 18.53 -11.73 20.01
C ARG A 398 18.97 -10.88 21.19
N TYR A 399 18.73 -9.59 21.10
CA TYR A 399 18.94 -8.64 22.19
C TYR A 399 17.60 -8.18 22.74
N SER A 400 17.37 -8.40 24.03
CA SER A 400 16.08 -8.11 24.69
C SER A 400 16.21 -6.96 25.67
N ARG A 401 15.16 -6.14 25.78
CA ARG A 401 15.07 -4.95 26.65
C ARG A 401 15.39 -5.22 28.12
N GLY A 402 15.07 -6.42 28.62
CA GLY A 402 15.29 -6.78 30.02
C GLY A 402 14.62 -5.79 30.98
N GLU A 403 15.32 -5.37 32.04
CA GLU A 403 14.81 -4.45 33.08
C GLU A 403 14.56 -3.00 32.60
N GLY A 404 14.78 -2.69 31.32
CA GLY A 404 14.19 -1.51 30.65
C GLY A 404 14.81 -0.14 30.95
N SER A 405 15.97 -0.05 31.60
CA SER A 405 16.69 1.23 31.76
C SER A 405 17.29 1.71 30.45
N THR A 406 17.37 3.03 30.24
CA THR A 406 17.96 3.64 29.02
C THR A 406 19.45 3.30 28.84
N ALA A 407 20.18 3.05 29.93
CA ALA A 407 21.58 2.60 29.86
C ALA A 407 21.74 1.22 29.19
N VAL A 408 20.69 0.39 29.23
CA VAL A 408 20.65 -0.97 28.65
C VAL A 408 19.84 -0.98 27.34
N TRP A 409 18.82 -0.13 27.22
CA TRP A 409 17.92 -0.11 26.07
C TRP A 409 17.60 1.34 25.63
N PRO A 410 18.51 2.00 24.89
CA PRO A 410 18.24 3.30 24.28
C PRO A 410 17.55 3.17 22.90
N PHE A 411 17.13 1.96 22.51
CA PHE A 411 16.57 1.65 21.19
C PHE A 411 15.07 1.92 21.10
N ASP A 412 14.62 3.05 21.66
CA ASP A 412 13.23 3.53 21.60
C ASP A 412 13.10 4.88 20.88
N GLN A 413 14.18 5.34 20.24
CA GLN A 413 14.25 6.53 19.40
C GLN A 413 14.34 6.17 17.91
N LYS A 414 14.32 7.17 17.03
CA LYS A 414 14.55 6.97 15.59
C LYS A 414 16.04 6.81 15.31
N PHE A 415 16.38 5.89 14.41
CA PHE A 415 17.74 5.62 13.96
C PHE A 415 17.84 5.78 12.44
N HIS A 416 18.91 6.41 11.96
CA HIS A 416 19.28 6.47 10.54
C HIS A 416 20.27 5.37 10.18
N ILE A 417 20.32 5.01 8.90
CA ILE A 417 21.22 3.98 8.36
C ILE A 417 22.57 4.60 8.01
N ILE A 418 23.63 3.80 8.19
CA ILE A 418 25.02 4.08 7.79
C ILE A 418 25.57 2.85 7.07
N MET A 419 26.23 3.08 5.93
CA MET A 419 26.97 2.04 5.19
C MET A 419 28.36 2.55 4.83
N ASN A 420 29.40 1.80 5.19
CA ASN A 420 30.79 2.17 4.90
C ASN A 420 31.73 0.97 4.81
N ILE A 421 32.94 1.24 4.31
CA ILE A 421 34.11 0.38 4.51
C ILE A 421 35.16 1.22 5.23
N ALA A 422 35.42 0.91 6.50
CA ALA A 422 36.59 1.42 7.20
C ALA A 422 37.86 0.67 6.76
N VAL A 423 39.01 1.34 6.87
CA VAL A 423 40.33 0.72 6.65
C VAL A 423 41.16 0.88 7.91
N GLY A 424 41.74 -0.22 8.39
CA GLY A 424 42.51 -0.26 9.62
C GLY A 424 41.62 -0.16 10.85
N GLY A 425 41.92 0.77 11.76
CA GLY A 425 41.26 0.83 13.06
C GLY A 425 41.71 -0.26 14.03
N ALA A 426 41.25 -0.13 15.28
CA ALA A 426 41.58 -1.06 16.35
C ALA A 426 41.14 -2.51 16.05
N TRP A 427 40.13 -2.70 15.20
CA TRP A 427 39.63 -4.02 14.85
C TRP A 427 39.99 -4.46 13.43
N GLY A 428 39.57 -3.74 12.38
CA GLY A 428 39.90 -4.10 10.99
C GLY A 428 41.40 -4.28 10.74
N GLY A 429 42.23 -3.42 11.37
CA GLY A 429 43.68 -3.43 11.30
C GLY A 429 44.40 -4.27 12.36
N ALA A 430 43.67 -5.04 13.18
CA ALA A 430 44.26 -5.81 14.29
C ALA A 430 45.34 -6.81 13.85
N GLN A 431 45.30 -7.26 12.59
CA GLN A 431 46.31 -8.15 11.98
C GLN A 431 47.15 -7.45 10.90
N GLY A 432 47.19 -6.10 10.92
CA GLY A 432 47.83 -5.28 9.89
C GLY A 432 46.87 -4.91 8.76
N ILE A 433 47.43 -4.37 7.68
CA ILE A 433 46.71 -3.98 6.47
C ILE A 433 47.47 -4.54 5.26
N ASP A 434 46.80 -5.29 4.39
CA ASP A 434 47.35 -5.70 3.10
C ASP A 434 47.21 -4.55 2.10
N GLU A 435 48.10 -3.57 2.17
CA GLU A 435 48.03 -2.36 1.33
C GLU A 435 47.98 -2.67 -0.17
N ALA A 436 48.55 -3.80 -0.60
CA ALA A 436 48.60 -4.16 -2.01
C ALA A 436 47.19 -4.44 -2.57
N ALA A 437 46.29 -4.97 -1.74
CA ALA A 437 44.92 -5.30 -2.09
C ALA A 437 44.00 -4.06 -2.27
N PHE A 438 44.45 -2.88 -1.85
CA PHE A 438 43.71 -1.62 -2.00
C PHE A 438 44.09 -0.83 -3.26
N ASN A 439 45.04 -1.32 -4.07
CA ASN A 439 45.37 -0.72 -5.35
C ASN A 439 44.29 -1.00 -6.43
N GLY A 440 44.35 -0.29 -7.55
CA GLY A 440 43.45 -0.53 -8.69
C GLY A 440 42.02 -0.13 -8.37
N ASP A 441 41.08 -1.08 -8.37
CA ASP A 441 39.69 -0.86 -7.99
C ASP A 441 39.47 -0.91 -6.47
N GLY A 442 40.46 -1.39 -5.72
CA GLY A 442 40.44 -1.50 -4.27
C GLY A 442 39.56 -2.64 -3.75
N GLN A 443 39.00 -2.45 -2.56
CA GLN A 443 38.10 -3.38 -1.90
C GLN A 443 36.66 -2.85 -2.00
N ILE A 444 35.74 -3.66 -2.52
CA ILE A 444 34.40 -3.22 -2.90
C ILE A 444 33.33 -4.03 -2.17
N MET A 445 32.42 -3.33 -1.50
CA MET A 445 31.16 -3.85 -0.98
C MET A 445 30.06 -3.53 -2.00
N LEU A 446 29.37 -4.56 -2.46
CA LEU A 446 28.23 -4.43 -3.38
C LEU A 446 26.93 -4.52 -2.58
N ILE A 447 26.01 -3.59 -2.82
CA ILE A 447 24.68 -3.57 -2.22
C ILE A 447 23.65 -3.54 -3.36
N ASP A 448 22.82 -4.58 -3.43
CA ASP A 448 21.76 -4.71 -4.44
C ASP A 448 20.58 -3.80 -4.08
N TRP A 449 20.14 -3.85 -2.83
CA TRP A 449 19.09 -2.97 -2.32
C TRP A 449 19.17 -2.79 -0.80
N VAL A 450 18.56 -1.71 -0.33
CA VAL A 450 18.23 -1.47 1.08
C VAL A 450 16.72 -1.33 1.19
N ARG A 451 16.10 -2.03 2.13
CA ARG A 451 14.64 -1.97 2.36
C ARG A 451 14.34 -1.86 3.85
N VAL A 452 13.37 -1.01 4.18
CA VAL A 452 12.87 -0.83 5.54
C VAL A 452 11.37 -1.03 5.56
N TYR A 453 10.92 -1.91 6.43
CA TYR A 453 9.52 -2.22 6.69
C TYR A 453 9.17 -1.78 8.09
N THR A 454 7.92 -1.37 8.30
CA THR A 454 7.41 -1.04 9.65
C THR A 454 6.76 -2.25 10.31
N ASN A 455 6.61 -2.21 11.63
CA ASN A 455 5.93 -3.27 12.38
C ASN A 455 4.38 -3.13 12.37
N GLU A 456 3.85 -1.98 11.93
CA GLU A 456 2.43 -1.70 11.73
C GLU A 456 2.26 -0.77 10.53
N PRO A 457 1.14 -0.83 9.80
CA PRO A 457 0.87 0.11 8.70
C PRO A 457 1.00 1.54 9.22
N GLN A 458 1.86 2.36 8.60
CA GLN A 458 1.99 3.74 9.02
C GLN A 458 0.67 4.48 8.79
N ALA A 459 0.02 4.90 9.87
CA ALA A 459 -0.93 6.00 9.81
C ALA A 459 -0.20 7.22 9.21
N PRO A 460 -0.87 8.05 8.37
CA PRO A 460 -0.26 9.27 7.86
C PRO A 460 0.29 10.07 9.04
N SER A 461 1.55 10.48 8.94
CA SER A 461 2.29 11.13 10.02
C SER A 461 1.52 12.35 10.52
N ARG A 462 0.96 12.21 11.73
CA ARG A 462 0.46 13.34 12.54
C ARG A 462 1.64 14.26 12.80
N MET A 463 1.66 15.45 12.19
CA MET A 463 2.37 16.57 12.80
C MET A 463 1.68 16.86 14.13
N LEU A 464 2.44 16.72 15.22
CA LEU A 464 2.00 17.09 16.57
C LEU A 464 1.84 18.60 16.62
N THR A 465 0.61 19.10 16.52
CA THR A 465 0.31 20.48 16.94
C THR A 465 -0.02 20.49 18.43
N GLN A 466 0.80 21.19 19.19
CA GLN A 466 0.43 21.65 20.54
C GLN A 466 -0.77 22.61 20.45
N ALA A 467 -1.56 22.62 21.52
CA ALA A 467 -2.72 23.49 21.70
C ALA A 467 -2.35 25.00 21.59
N PRO A 468 -3.31 25.87 21.19
CA PRO A 468 -3.01 27.20 20.68
C PRO A 468 -2.67 28.21 21.76
N ILE A 469 -1.67 29.06 21.49
CA ILE A 469 -1.52 30.37 22.10
C ILE A 469 -2.12 31.40 21.13
N ALA A 470 -2.89 32.36 21.66
CA ALA A 470 -3.65 33.36 20.92
C ALA A 470 -2.76 34.37 20.12
N PRO A 471 -3.32 35.10 19.13
CA PRO A 471 -2.59 35.65 18.00
C PRO A 471 -1.94 37.01 18.30
N ASN A 472 -0.70 37.21 17.86
CA ASN A 472 -0.12 38.54 17.62
C ASN A 472 -0.11 38.78 16.10
N LYS A 473 -0.65 39.93 15.66
CA LYS A 473 -0.58 40.38 14.27
C LYS A 473 0.89 40.67 13.91
N GLY A 474 1.52 39.82 13.11
CA GLY A 474 2.90 40.01 12.64
C GLY A 474 3.04 41.13 11.59
N CYS A 475 4.24 41.72 11.51
CA CYS A 475 4.76 42.61 10.46
C CYS A 475 4.04 43.96 10.22
N GLY A 476 2.90 44.23 10.86
CA GLY A 476 2.18 45.50 10.73
C GLY A 476 1.48 45.74 9.39
N CYS A 477 1.42 44.74 8.49
CA CYS A 477 0.63 44.78 7.27
C CYS A 477 -0.69 44.01 7.44
N ASP A 478 -1.83 44.59 7.02
CA ASP A 478 -3.11 43.88 7.06
C ASP A 478 -3.15 42.70 6.06
N GLU A 479 -2.33 42.75 5.02
CA GLU A 479 -2.14 41.70 4.04
C GLU A 479 -1.24 40.55 4.54
N CYS A 480 -0.46 40.77 5.60
CA CYS A 480 0.32 39.74 6.29
C CYS A 480 -0.57 38.94 7.24
N THR A 481 -1.52 38.22 6.66
CA THR A 481 -2.44 37.39 7.44
C THR A 481 -1.71 36.19 8.04
N GLN A 482 -2.31 35.56 9.05
CA GLN A 482 -1.76 34.32 9.62
C GLN A 482 -1.56 33.24 8.56
N ALA A 483 -2.44 33.17 7.55
CA ALA A 483 -2.27 32.23 6.43
C ALA A 483 -1.02 32.52 5.57
N VAL A 484 -0.64 33.80 5.42
CA VAL A 484 0.63 34.17 4.75
C VAL A 484 1.81 33.83 5.63
N LEU A 485 1.72 34.11 6.94
CA LEU A 485 2.74 33.74 7.92
C LEU A 485 2.97 32.23 7.97
N ASP A 486 1.92 31.43 7.85
CA ASP A 486 1.98 29.96 7.86
C ASP A 486 2.36 29.36 6.49
N SER A 487 2.43 30.18 5.43
CA SER A 487 2.76 29.70 4.08
C SER A 487 4.22 29.26 4.00
N ILE A 488 4.47 28.09 3.41
CA ILE A 488 5.81 27.54 3.26
C ILE A 488 6.53 28.19 2.07
N ALA A 489 7.67 28.82 2.34
CA ALA A 489 8.58 29.37 1.34
C ALA A 489 10.00 28.86 1.63
N GLY A 490 10.66 28.25 0.64
CA GLY A 490 12.04 27.79 0.82
C GLY A 490 12.25 26.68 1.86
N GLY A 491 11.20 25.96 2.26
CA GLY A 491 11.27 24.82 3.19
C GLY A 491 10.89 25.13 4.64
N TYR A 492 10.46 26.36 4.93
CA TYR A 492 9.99 26.81 6.25
C TYR A 492 8.79 27.76 6.08
N SER A 493 8.01 27.99 7.13
CA SER A 493 6.94 28.99 7.05
C SER A 493 7.52 30.41 6.98
N CYS A 494 6.77 31.36 6.40
CA CYS A 494 7.17 32.77 6.42
C CYS A 494 7.39 33.25 7.86
N ASN A 495 6.58 32.80 8.82
CA ASN A 495 6.72 33.12 10.25
C ASN A 495 8.03 32.59 10.84
N ASP A 496 8.30 31.30 10.65
CA ASP A 496 9.52 30.67 11.17
C ASP A 496 10.77 31.32 10.59
N ARG A 497 10.70 31.74 9.32
CA ARG A 497 11.79 32.47 8.67
C ARG A 497 11.97 33.87 9.26
N ILE A 498 10.88 34.59 9.50
CA ILE A 498 10.92 35.92 10.12
C ILE A 498 11.49 35.83 11.54
N GLU A 499 11.03 34.87 12.35
CA GLU A 499 11.54 34.63 13.71
C GLU A 499 13.02 34.23 13.71
N TRP A 500 13.44 33.42 12.74
CA TRP A 500 14.85 33.06 12.56
C TRP A 500 15.71 34.27 12.19
N VAL A 501 15.27 35.11 11.24
CA VAL A 501 16.01 36.32 10.84
C VAL A 501 16.11 37.31 12.01
N MET A 502 15.06 37.45 12.82
CA MET A 502 15.08 38.29 14.02
C MET A 502 16.06 37.76 15.07
N SER A 503 16.08 36.46 15.32
CA SER A 503 16.92 35.84 16.35
C SER A 503 18.40 35.74 15.95
N GLU A 504 18.68 35.33 14.72
CA GLU A 504 20.04 35.10 14.23
C GLU A 504 20.78 36.42 13.95
N TYR A 505 20.11 37.39 13.33
CA TYR A 505 20.74 38.66 12.92
C TYR A 505 20.42 39.83 13.85
N GLN A 506 19.63 39.61 14.92
CA GLN A 506 19.18 40.64 15.84
C GLN A 506 18.43 41.80 15.17
N PHE A 507 17.76 41.52 14.05
CA PHE A 507 16.97 42.50 13.32
C PHE A 507 15.62 42.78 14.00
N THR A 508 15.08 43.97 13.74
CA THR A 508 13.72 44.31 14.15
C THR A 508 12.71 43.47 13.37
N GLU A 509 11.50 43.29 13.90
CA GLU A 509 10.43 42.56 13.21
C GLU A 509 10.15 43.16 11.82
N GLN A 510 10.14 44.50 11.69
CA GLN A 510 9.94 45.17 10.41
C GLN A 510 11.08 44.90 9.42
N ASP A 511 12.34 44.88 9.88
CA ASP A 511 13.48 44.55 9.03
C ASP A 511 13.47 43.08 8.60
N ALA A 512 13.11 42.17 9.51
CA ALA A 512 12.97 40.75 9.20
C ALA A 512 11.86 40.51 8.17
N CYS A 513 10.69 41.12 8.35
CA CYS A 513 9.58 41.02 7.39
C CYS A 513 9.93 41.61 6.01
N ARG A 514 10.71 42.70 5.95
CA ARG A 514 11.26 43.24 4.69
C ARG A 514 12.17 42.23 4.00
N ILE A 515 13.17 41.71 4.73
CA ILE A 515 14.16 40.77 4.21
C ILE A 515 13.48 39.49 3.69
N VAL A 516 12.57 38.91 4.46
CA VAL A 516 11.85 37.69 4.08
C VAL A 516 10.88 37.95 2.92
N GLY A 517 10.25 39.14 2.88
CA GLY A 517 9.45 39.58 1.75
C GLY A 517 10.26 39.77 0.46
N GLU A 518 11.52 40.20 0.54
CA GLU A 518 12.45 40.30 -0.60
C GLU A 518 12.99 38.93 -1.02
N GLU A 519 13.24 38.04 -0.05
CA GLU A 519 13.73 36.67 -0.27
C GLU A 519 12.68 35.81 -0.98
N TYR A 520 11.40 35.98 -0.62
CA TYR A 520 10.27 35.21 -1.14
C TYR A 520 9.09 36.09 -1.59
N PRO A 521 9.25 36.89 -2.66
CA PRO A 521 8.28 37.92 -3.03
C PRO A 521 6.92 37.40 -3.48
N SER A 522 6.84 36.15 -3.95
CA SER A 522 5.57 35.53 -4.39
C SER A 522 4.78 34.86 -3.26
N VAL A 523 5.43 34.55 -2.13
CA VAL A 523 4.82 33.77 -1.03
C VAL A 523 4.76 34.61 0.25
N CYS A 524 5.90 35.15 0.69
CA CYS A 524 5.99 36.02 1.87
C CYS A 524 5.90 37.51 1.53
N GLY A 525 5.84 37.88 0.25
CA GLY A 525 5.70 39.27 -0.22
C GLY A 525 4.57 40.09 0.44
N PRO A 526 3.39 39.52 0.78
CA PRO A 526 2.35 40.26 1.50
C PRO A 526 2.75 40.68 2.93
N CYS A 527 3.80 40.07 3.49
CA CYS A 527 4.40 40.47 4.76
C CYS A 527 5.53 41.49 4.62
N HIS A 528 5.90 41.87 3.40
CA HIS A 528 6.96 42.85 3.18
C HIS A 528 6.59 44.22 3.74
N SER A 529 7.32 44.67 4.76
CA SER A 529 6.96 45.83 5.58
C SER A 529 6.98 47.18 4.83
N ASP A 530 7.78 47.33 3.77
CA ASP A 530 7.78 48.57 2.95
C ASP A 530 6.58 48.68 1.98
N TYR A 531 5.82 47.60 1.76
CA TYR A 531 4.72 47.57 0.78
C TYR A 531 3.33 47.44 1.39
N CYS A 532 3.19 47.50 2.73
CA CYS A 532 1.90 47.41 3.41
C CYS A 532 0.87 48.39 2.80
N GLY A 533 -0.27 47.88 2.32
CA GLY A 533 -1.35 48.67 1.71
C GLY A 533 -1.16 49.07 0.23
N SER A 534 -0.21 48.50 -0.52
CA SER A 534 0.07 48.89 -1.91
C SER A 534 -0.06 47.79 -2.99
N PHE A 535 -0.51 46.58 -2.65
CA PHE A 535 -0.82 45.56 -3.66
C PHE A 535 -2.33 45.54 -3.97
N PRO A 536 -2.76 45.73 -5.23
CA PRO A 536 -4.12 45.36 -5.63
C PRO A 536 -4.27 43.83 -5.54
N PRO A 537 -5.49 43.31 -5.31
CA PRO A 537 -5.71 41.88 -5.18
C PRO A 537 -5.15 41.17 -6.41
N ALA A 538 -4.33 40.15 -6.18
CA ALA A 538 -3.80 39.32 -7.25
C ALA A 538 -4.98 38.86 -8.13
N PRO A 539 -4.92 39.04 -9.45
CA PRO A 539 -5.89 38.43 -10.34
C PRO A 539 -5.82 36.93 -10.08
N ALA A 540 -6.98 36.29 -9.92
CA ALA A 540 -7.06 34.83 -9.92
C ALA A 540 -6.23 34.32 -11.12
N PRO A 541 -5.29 33.38 -10.93
CA PRO A 541 -4.54 32.85 -12.04
C PRO A 541 -5.56 32.32 -13.03
N ALA A 542 -5.53 32.84 -14.26
CA ALA A 542 -6.29 32.25 -15.34
C ALA A 542 -5.87 30.77 -15.40
N PRO A 543 -6.82 29.82 -15.43
CA PRO A 543 -6.49 28.41 -15.47
C PRO A 543 -5.57 28.20 -16.67
N THR A 544 -4.38 27.66 -16.42
CA THR A 544 -3.56 27.14 -17.50
C THR A 544 -4.43 26.11 -18.22
N GLU A 545 -4.69 26.33 -19.51
CA GLU A 545 -5.74 25.66 -20.30
C GLU A 545 -5.67 24.12 -20.38
N SER A 546 -4.78 23.47 -19.61
CA SER A 546 -4.55 22.04 -19.54
C SER A 546 -5.01 21.35 -18.24
N THR A 547 -5.39 22.06 -17.18
CA THR A 547 -5.83 21.44 -15.91
C THR A 547 -7.35 21.27 -15.83
N LEU A 548 -7.80 20.20 -15.16
CA LEU A 548 -9.19 19.93 -14.80
C LEU A 548 -9.35 20.08 -13.29
N LYS A 549 -10.17 21.03 -12.83
CA LYS A 549 -10.48 21.18 -11.40
C LYS A 549 -11.64 20.26 -11.03
N VAL A 550 -11.43 19.38 -10.04
CA VAL A 550 -12.42 18.40 -9.58
C VAL A 550 -12.81 18.72 -8.14
N MET A 551 -14.09 18.56 -7.82
CA MET A 551 -14.64 18.76 -6.47
C MET A 551 -15.39 17.51 -5.97
N SER A 552 -15.27 17.20 -4.68
CA SER A 552 -16.19 16.33 -3.93
C SER A 552 -16.95 17.18 -2.92
N TYR A 553 -18.26 17.00 -2.79
CA TYR A 553 -19.06 17.81 -1.88
C TYR A 553 -20.34 17.13 -1.42
N ASN A 554 -20.39 16.80 -0.14
CA ASN A 554 -21.62 16.36 0.51
C ASN A 554 -22.53 17.59 0.73
N THR A 555 -23.71 17.56 0.13
CA THR A 555 -24.70 18.66 0.15
C THR A 555 -25.80 18.46 1.18
N GLU A 556 -25.64 17.52 2.12
CA GLU A 556 -26.59 17.14 3.17
C GLU A 556 -27.99 16.72 2.71
N TYR A 557 -28.53 15.68 3.37
CA TYR A 557 -29.91 15.24 3.16
C TYR A 557 -30.98 16.14 3.83
N THR A 558 -30.69 17.38 4.22
CA THR A 558 -31.70 18.25 4.87
C THR A 558 -31.65 19.72 4.44
N GLY A 559 -32.80 20.40 4.49
CA GLY A 559 -32.92 21.86 4.43
C GLY A 559 -32.78 22.53 3.05
N TYR A 560 -32.92 21.79 1.95
CA TYR A 560 -33.03 22.37 0.61
C TYR A 560 -34.21 23.38 0.51
N PHE A 561 -35.29 23.11 1.25
CA PHE A 561 -36.48 23.99 1.30
C PHE A 561 -36.31 25.22 2.21
N ASP A 562 -35.23 25.30 3.00
CA ASP A 562 -34.92 26.41 3.91
C ASP A 562 -33.90 27.40 3.31
N GLY A 563 -33.63 27.31 2.00
CA GLY A 563 -32.69 28.17 1.28
C GLY A 563 -31.24 27.67 1.25
N ARG A 564 -30.93 26.54 1.90
CA ARG A 564 -29.56 25.97 1.90
C ARG A 564 -29.09 25.52 0.51
N MET A 565 -30.01 25.09 -0.37
CA MET A 565 -29.69 24.73 -1.76
C MET A 565 -28.96 25.86 -2.49
N GLU A 566 -29.39 27.11 -2.31
CA GLU A 566 -28.72 28.25 -2.94
C GLU A 566 -27.34 28.53 -2.36
N ASN A 567 -27.11 28.24 -1.07
CA ASN A 567 -25.79 28.32 -0.47
C ASN A 567 -24.86 27.25 -1.05
N PHE A 568 -25.35 26.01 -1.20
CA PHE A 568 -24.59 24.94 -1.85
C PHE A 568 -24.27 25.30 -3.29
N ALA A 569 -25.25 25.80 -4.04
CA ALA A 569 -25.05 26.23 -5.42
C ALA A 569 -24.06 27.42 -5.51
N ALA A 570 -24.17 28.40 -4.61
CA ALA A 570 -23.24 29.52 -4.53
C ALA A 570 -21.82 29.05 -4.23
N HIS A 571 -21.69 28.05 -3.36
CA HIS A 571 -20.40 27.50 -3.00
C HIS A 571 -19.75 26.75 -4.17
N ILE A 572 -20.51 25.90 -4.87
CA ILE A 572 -20.04 25.22 -6.09
C ILE A 572 -19.59 26.25 -7.14
N ARG A 573 -20.34 27.35 -7.33
CA ARG A 573 -19.93 28.45 -8.22
C ARG A 573 -18.65 29.13 -7.77
N SER A 574 -18.46 29.33 -6.45
CA SER A 574 -17.23 29.96 -5.93
C SER A 574 -15.99 29.07 -6.07
N VAL A 575 -16.13 27.75 -5.88
CA VAL A 575 -15.05 26.78 -6.08
C VAL A 575 -14.69 26.67 -7.56
N ASN A 576 -15.68 26.86 -8.43
CA ASN A 576 -15.53 26.95 -9.89
C ASN A 576 -14.90 25.68 -10.50
N ALA A 577 -15.15 24.51 -9.91
CA ALA A 577 -14.66 23.22 -10.42
C ALA A 577 -15.23 22.91 -11.82
N ASP A 578 -14.50 22.17 -12.65
CA ASP A 578 -14.99 21.72 -13.95
C ASP A 578 -15.99 20.55 -13.82
N ILE A 579 -15.81 19.73 -12.79
CA ILE A 579 -16.67 18.60 -12.44
C ILE A 579 -16.79 18.51 -10.92
N ALA A 580 -18.01 18.24 -10.42
CA ALA A 580 -18.30 18.10 -9.00
C ALA A 580 -19.14 16.83 -8.76
N GLY A 581 -18.63 15.95 -7.90
CA GLY A 581 -19.35 14.80 -7.36
C GLY A 581 -20.10 15.24 -6.10
N LEU A 582 -21.42 15.15 -6.14
CA LEU A 582 -22.26 15.54 -5.00
C LEU A 582 -22.80 14.31 -4.28
N GLN A 583 -22.77 14.34 -2.94
CA GLN A 583 -23.37 13.32 -2.07
C GLN A 583 -24.56 13.90 -1.31
N GLU A 584 -25.50 13.03 -0.95
CA GLU A 584 -26.76 13.36 -0.27
C GLU A 584 -27.65 14.42 -0.97
N CYS A 585 -27.40 14.70 -2.24
CA CYS A 585 -28.09 15.73 -3.00
C CYS A 585 -29.58 15.38 -3.17
N GLN A 586 -30.46 16.18 -2.57
CA GLN A 586 -31.90 15.95 -2.60
C GLN A 586 -32.57 16.40 -3.90
N ASP A 587 -32.05 17.46 -4.52
CA ASP A 587 -32.58 18.03 -5.75
C ASP A 587 -31.43 18.35 -6.72
N SER A 588 -31.03 17.31 -7.46
CA SER A 588 -29.94 17.40 -8.44
C SER A 588 -30.27 18.30 -9.64
N PHE A 589 -31.55 18.40 -10.00
CA PHE A 589 -31.99 19.29 -11.06
C PHE A 589 -31.96 20.76 -10.60
N GLY A 590 -32.50 21.05 -9.42
CA GLY A 590 -32.51 22.38 -8.82
C GLY A 590 -31.10 22.94 -8.62
N ILE A 591 -30.18 22.14 -8.07
CA ILE A 591 -28.80 22.58 -7.87
C ILE A 591 -28.04 22.76 -9.19
N ALA A 592 -28.31 21.93 -10.21
CA ALA A 592 -27.74 22.11 -11.55
C ALA A 592 -28.23 23.43 -12.18
N GLN A 593 -29.53 23.73 -12.05
CA GLN A 593 -30.11 24.97 -12.53
C GLN A 593 -29.53 26.19 -11.82
N ALA A 594 -29.42 26.13 -10.49
CA ALA A 594 -28.87 27.22 -9.69
C ALA A 594 -27.39 27.45 -10.01
N THR A 595 -26.57 26.41 -10.14
CA THR A 595 -25.14 26.53 -10.45
C THR A 595 -24.87 26.92 -11.90
N GLY A 596 -25.78 26.61 -12.82
CA GLY A 596 -25.57 26.71 -14.27
C GLY A 596 -24.77 25.54 -14.87
N TYR A 597 -24.52 24.50 -14.07
CA TYR A 597 -23.81 23.30 -14.51
C TYR A 597 -24.76 22.35 -15.24
N ALA A 598 -24.18 21.46 -16.03
CA ALA A 598 -24.89 20.29 -16.53
C ALA A 598 -25.02 19.23 -15.45
N LEU A 599 -26.11 18.49 -15.53
CA LEU A 599 -26.30 17.29 -14.76
C LEU A 599 -25.95 16.07 -15.63
N ALA A 600 -25.19 15.11 -15.07
CA ALA A 600 -24.92 13.85 -15.77
C ALA A 600 -26.18 12.99 -15.90
N PHE A 601 -27.02 12.96 -14.86
CA PHE A 601 -28.33 12.33 -14.82
C PHE A 601 -29.14 12.81 -13.62
N GLU A 602 -30.47 12.81 -13.75
CA GLU A 602 -31.38 13.13 -12.66
C GLU A 602 -31.45 11.99 -11.64
N GLY A 603 -31.49 12.36 -10.36
CA GLY A 603 -31.58 11.42 -9.25
C GLY A 603 -31.37 12.08 -7.89
N ASN A 604 -31.77 11.38 -6.83
CA ASN A 604 -31.57 11.81 -5.44
C ASN A 604 -30.43 10.99 -4.81
N GLY A 605 -29.63 11.62 -3.95
CA GLY A 605 -28.45 11.02 -3.33
C GLY A 605 -27.18 11.42 -4.07
N ASN A 606 -26.53 10.47 -4.76
CA ASN A 606 -25.28 10.77 -5.46
C ASN A 606 -25.49 11.16 -6.90
N THR A 607 -24.87 12.27 -7.31
CA THR A 607 -24.93 12.76 -8.69
C THR A 607 -23.62 13.43 -9.11
N ILE A 608 -23.53 13.84 -10.38
CA ILE A 608 -22.35 14.47 -10.98
C ILE A 608 -22.79 15.72 -11.74
N LEU A 609 -22.24 16.87 -11.34
CA LEU A 609 -22.35 18.13 -12.06
C LEU A 609 -21.09 18.38 -12.90
N TYR A 610 -21.23 18.97 -14.08
CA TYR A 610 -20.08 19.31 -14.93
C TYR A 610 -20.33 20.55 -15.80
N LYS A 611 -19.24 21.21 -16.21
CA LYS A 611 -19.26 22.33 -17.14
C LYS A 611 -19.34 21.87 -18.61
N LYS A 612 -20.41 22.19 -19.34
CA LYS A 612 -20.63 21.73 -20.75
C LYS A 612 -19.65 22.32 -21.75
N ASP A 613 -19.11 23.49 -21.45
CA ASP A 613 -18.10 24.13 -22.27
C ASP A 613 -16.74 23.42 -22.17
N ARG A 614 -16.47 22.76 -21.04
CA ARG A 614 -15.21 22.06 -20.75
C ARG A 614 -15.27 20.55 -20.99
N LEU A 615 -16.44 19.94 -20.75
CA LEU A 615 -16.64 18.50 -20.77
C LEU A 615 -17.89 18.11 -21.56
N LYS A 616 -17.77 17.03 -22.34
CA LYS A 616 -18.88 16.35 -23.00
C LYS A 616 -19.13 15.01 -22.34
N LEU A 617 -20.36 14.80 -21.85
CA LEU A 617 -20.80 13.51 -21.34
C LEU A 617 -21.02 12.52 -22.48
N LEU A 618 -20.42 11.33 -22.39
CA LEU A 618 -20.53 10.25 -23.37
C LEU A 618 -21.43 9.11 -22.88
N ARG A 619 -21.30 8.74 -21.61
CA ARG A 619 -22.05 7.65 -20.98
C ARG A 619 -22.17 7.95 -19.48
N HIS A 620 -23.23 7.49 -18.85
CA HIS A 620 -23.38 7.56 -17.41
C HIS A 620 -24.17 6.37 -16.89
N GLY A 621 -24.19 6.21 -15.57
CA GLY A 621 -25.04 5.24 -14.89
C GLY A 621 -24.83 5.27 -13.39
N VAL A 622 -25.48 4.32 -12.73
CA VAL A 622 -25.48 4.15 -11.29
C VAL A 622 -25.21 2.68 -10.98
N LEU A 623 -24.36 2.43 -10.00
CA LEU A 623 -24.09 1.11 -9.44
C LEU A 623 -24.65 1.08 -8.02
N ASP A 624 -25.68 0.28 -7.79
CA ASP A 624 -26.21 0.09 -6.44
C ASP A 624 -25.19 -0.62 -5.54
N VAL A 625 -25.06 -0.15 -4.30
CA VAL A 625 -24.17 -0.73 -3.30
C VAL A 625 -24.96 -1.06 -2.02
N PRO A 626 -24.41 -1.85 -1.07
CA PRO A 626 -25.10 -2.19 0.17
C PRO A 626 -25.68 -0.96 0.89
N ARG A 627 -26.93 -1.07 1.34
CA ARG A 627 -27.64 0.02 2.01
C ARG A 627 -27.30 0.10 3.51
N ASP A 628 -27.45 1.30 4.08
CA ASP A 628 -27.43 1.50 5.54
C ASP A 628 -28.84 1.70 6.11
N ASN A 629 -28.95 2.26 7.32
CA ASN A 629 -30.23 2.58 7.97
C ASN A 629 -30.94 3.80 7.36
N TYR A 630 -30.20 4.68 6.70
CA TYR A 630 -30.65 6.03 6.38
C TYR A 630 -31.11 6.12 4.92
N ALA A 631 -30.40 5.48 3.98
CA ALA A 631 -30.80 5.48 2.58
C ALA A 631 -30.20 4.32 1.76
N GLN A 632 -30.77 4.10 0.58
CA GLN A 632 -30.09 3.35 -0.47
C GLN A 632 -28.81 4.12 -0.87
N ARG A 633 -27.70 3.40 -0.99
CA ARG A 633 -26.41 3.94 -1.41
C ARG A 633 -26.11 3.48 -2.82
N ASN A 634 -25.40 4.30 -3.57
CA ASN A 634 -24.96 3.96 -4.91
C ASN A 634 -23.67 4.70 -5.29
N ILE A 635 -23.01 4.21 -6.34
CA ILE A 635 -21.89 4.88 -6.99
C ILE A 635 -22.40 5.42 -8.32
N ALA A 636 -22.38 6.75 -8.45
CA ALA A 636 -22.63 7.44 -9.70
C ALA A 636 -21.38 7.35 -10.58
N TYR A 637 -21.53 7.05 -11.87
CA TYR A 637 -20.39 7.06 -12.79
C TYR A 637 -20.72 7.72 -14.11
N ALA A 638 -19.70 8.32 -14.73
CA ALA A 638 -19.81 9.01 -16.00
C ALA A 638 -18.51 8.89 -16.81
N HIS A 639 -18.66 8.79 -18.12
CA HIS A 639 -17.59 8.84 -19.10
C HIS A 639 -17.62 10.20 -19.76
N PHE A 640 -16.52 10.96 -19.65
CA PHE A 640 -16.41 12.30 -20.19
C PHE A 640 -15.36 12.37 -21.28
N GLN A 641 -15.55 13.34 -22.18
CA GLN A 641 -14.54 13.79 -23.13
C GLN A 641 -14.23 15.26 -22.86
N ILE A 642 -12.95 15.61 -22.77
CA ILE A 642 -12.49 16.99 -22.66
C ILE A 642 -12.73 17.70 -24.01
N THR A 643 -13.37 18.88 -24.00
CA THR A 643 -13.77 19.60 -25.22
C THR A 643 -12.91 20.81 -25.54
N GLN A 644 -12.01 21.21 -24.65
CA GLN A 644 -11.19 22.41 -24.78
C GLN A 644 -9.75 22.18 -24.31
N GLY A 645 -8.83 23.03 -24.76
CA GLY A 645 -7.41 22.96 -24.38
C GLY A 645 -6.59 21.91 -25.14
N ARG A 646 -5.32 21.76 -24.75
CA ARG A 646 -4.34 20.89 -25.45
C ARG A 646 -4.68 19.39 -25.45
N ARG A 647 -5.58 18.95 -24.55
CA ARG A 647 -6.03 17.55 -24.43
C ARG A 647 -7.49 17.37 -24.88
N SER A 648 -8.02 18.32 -25.68
CA SER A 648 -9.34 18.17 -26.29
C SER A 648 -9.42 16.85 -27.07
N GLY A 649 -10.49 16.09 -26.83
CA GLY A 649 -10.71 14.78 -27.41
C GLY A 649 -10.39 13.62 -26.46
N THR A 650 -9.58 13.83 -25.42
CA THR A 650 -9.26 12.79 -24.43
C THR A 650 -10.48 12.43 -23.59
N GLN A 651 -10.64 11.12 -23.34
CA GLN A 651 -11.74 10.58 -22.57
C GLN A 651 -11.25 10.05 -21.22
N PHE A 652 -12.10 10.14 -20.20
CA PHE A 652 -11.81 9.64 -18.86
C PHE A 652 -13.09 9.23 -18.13
N TRP A 653 -12.95 8.34 -17.17
CA TRP A 653 -14.04 7.91 -16.30
C TRP A 653 -14.03 8.69 -14.98
N TYR A 654 -15.21 9.04 -14.51
CA TYR A 654 -15.43 9.68 -13.24
C TYR A 654 -16.42 8.86 -12.42
N PHE A 655 -16.07 8.57 -11.17
CA PHE A 655 -16.93 7.90 -10.21
C PHE A 655 -17.16 8.81 -9.01
N ASN A 656 -18.40 8.84 -8.52
CA ASN A 656 -18.77 9.56 -7.32
C ASN A 656 -19.47 8.60 -6.35
N THR A 657 -18.95 8.48 -5.13
CA THR A 657 -19.39 7.52 -4.12
C THR A 657 -19.91 8.20 -2.86
N HIS A 658 -20.75 7.48 -2.14
CA HIS A 658 -21.16 7.79 -0.77
C HIS A 658 -21.30 6.47 -0.04
N LEU A 659 -20.32 6.16 0.80
CA LEU A 659 -20.21 4.86 1.41
C LEU A 659 -21.14 4.73 2.61
N PRO A 660 -21.82 3.57 2.76
CA PRO A 660 -22.79 3.37 3.83
C PRO A 660 -22.13 3.40 5.21
N HIS A 661 -22.85 3.91 6.20
CA HIS A 661 -22.48 3.75 7.61
C HIS A 661 -22.64 2.29 8.05
N ARG A 662 -22.03 1.93 9.18
CA ARG A 662 -22.01 0.56 9.72
C ARG A 662 -23.36 0.09 10.27
N HIS A 663 -24.33 -0.11 9.37
CA HIS A 663 -25.71 -0.47 9.68
C HIS A 663 -26.31 -1.38 8.60
N ASN A 664 -27.33 -2.19 8.94
CA ASN A 664 -28.06 -3.05 8.00
C ASN A 664 -27.14 -3.90 7.08
N GLN A 665 -27.24 -3.72 5.77
CA GLN A 665 -26.46 -4.46 4.78
C GLN A 665 -24.98 -4.04 4.79
N ALA A 666 -24.66 -2.95 5.49
CA ALA A 666 -23.32 -2.44 5.72
C ALA A 666 -22.81 -2.65 7.16
N ALA A 667 -23.41 -3.54 7.95
CA ALA A 667 -22.95 -3.83 9.31
C ALA A 667 -21.58 -4.57 9.36
N ASP A 668 -21.21 -5.24 8.28
CA ASP A 668 -19.93 -5.94 8.13
C ASP A 668 -18.79 -4.92 7.95
N PRO A 669 -17.72 -4.97 8.78
CA PRO A 669 -16.54 -4.12 8.60
C PRO A 669 -15.95 -4.17 7.18
N ASN A 670 -16.10 -5.28 6.47
CA ASN A 670 -15.57 -5.45 5.10
C ASN A 670 -16.47 -4.85 4.01
N THR A 671 -17.58 -4.22 4.36
CA THR A 671 -18.54 -3.69 3.37
C THR A 671 -17.86 -2.72 2.41
N HIS A 672 -17.00 -1.84 2.92
CA HIS A 672 -16.30 -0.84 2.10
C HIS A 672 -15.30 -1.47 1.13
N ALA A 673 -14.58 -2.52 1.54
CA ALA A 673 -13.75 -3.32 0.62
C ALA A 673 -14.58 -3.99 -0.48
N ILE A 674 -15.75 -4.54 -0.13
CA ILE A 674 -16.68 -5.12 -1.12
C ILE A 674 -17.10 -4.04 -2.13
N ILE A 675 -17.45 -2.84 -1.65
CA ILE A 675 -17.86 -1.73 -2.52
C ILE A 675 -16.72 -1.25 -3.44
N ALA A 676 -15.48 -1.19 -2.95
CA ALA A 676 -14.33 -0.88 -3.79
C ALA A 676 -14.15 -1.90 -4.92
N ASN A 677 -14.25 -3.20 -4.60
CA ASN A 677 -14.20 -4.25 -5.62
C ASN A 677 -15.37 -4.18 -6.60
N MET A 678 -16.57 -3.78 -6.16
CA MET A 678 -17.70 -3.52 -7.05
C MET A 678 -17.40 -2.37 -8.03
N LEU A 679 -16.75 -1.29 -7.59
CA LEU A 679 -16.31 -0.19 -8.45
C LEU A 679 -15.28 -0.67 -9.48
N LEU A 680 -14.26 -1.42 -9.06
CA LEU A 680 -13.22 -1.95 -9.95
C LEU A 680 -13.80 -2.91 -10.99
N ASN A 681 -14.69 -3.82 -10.58
CA ASN A 681 -15.41 -4.71 -11.51
C ASN A 681 -16.29 -3.91 -12.48
N LYS A 682 -16.92 -2.83 -12.00
CA LYS A 682 -17.70 -1.95 -12.88
C LYS A 682 -16.82 -1.25 -13.91
N ARG A 683 -15.60 -0.84 -13.56
CA ARG A 683 -14.62 -0.32 -14.54
C ARG A 683 -14.33 -1.35 -15.63
N ILE A 684 -14.14 -2.62 -15.26
CA ILE A 684 -13.92 -3.71 -16.23
C ILE A 684 -15.14 -3.87 -17.15
N GLU A 685 -16.35 -3.95 -16.59
CA GLU A 685 -17.61 -4.07 -17.35
C GLU A 685 -17.81 -2.90 -18.33
N LEU A 686 -17.41 -1.69 -17.93
CA LEU A 686 -17.50 -0.50 -18.75
C LEU A 686 -16.42 -0.43 -19.86
N GLY A 687 -15.48 -1.39 -19.88
CA GLY A 687 -14.34 -1.39 -20.79
C GLY A 687 -13.35 -0.26 -20.48
N ALA A 688 -13.27 0.16 -19.21
CA ALA A 688 -12.43 1.28 -18.81
C ALA A 688 -10.94 0.95 -18.90
N GLY A 689 -10.50 -0.31 -18.70
CA GLY A 689 -9.09 -0.71 -18.80
C GLY A 689 -8.13 0.31 -18.15
N ASP A 690 -7.12 0.74 -18.91
CA ASP A 690 -6.14 1.78 -18.54
C ASP A 690 -6.63 3.21 -18.83
N SER A 691 -7.95 3.42 -19.00
CA SER A 691 -8.50 4.76 -19.20
C SER A 691 -8.34 5.59 -17.93
N PRO A 692 -7.92 6.86 -18.03
CA PRO A 692 -7.78 7.75 -16.88
C PRO A 692 -9.07 7.77 -16.08
N THR A 693 -8.95 7.65 -14.76
CA THR A 693 -10.09 7.53 -13.84
C THR A 693 -9.91 8.45 -12.65
N ILE A 694 -10.97 9.14 -12.26
CA ILE A 694 -11.04 9.92 -11.02
C ILE A 694 -12.22 9.39 -10.21
N VAL A 695 -12.02 9.21 -8.90
CA VAL A 695 -13.06 8.82 -7.94
C VAL A 695 -13.17 9.91 -6.89
N THR A 696 -14.39 10.30 -6.54
CA THR A 696 -14.68 11.26 -5.47
C THR A 696 -15.74 10.67 -4.56
N GLY A 697 -15.82 11.13 -3.32
CA GLY A 697 -16.96 10.79 -2.49
C GLY A 697 -16.77 10.98 -1.01
N ASP A 698 -17.89 10.83 -0.32
CA ASP A 698 -17.94 10.66 1.13
C ASP A 698 -17.66 9.19 1.45
N CYS A 699 -16.46 8.92 1.96
CA CYS A 699 -15.95 7.57 2.15
C CYS A 699 -16.16 7.02 3.58
N ASN A 700 -16.64 7.83 4.52
CA ASN A 700 -17.08 7.35 5.84
C ASN A 700 -16.14 6.31 6.51
N PRO A 701 -14.84 6.64 6.70
CA PRO A 701 -13.77 5.66 6.96
C PRO A 701 -13.98 4.80 8.21
N PHE A 702 -14.75 5.25 9.18
CA PHE A 702 -15.01 4.56 10.46
C PHE A 702 -15.74 3.23 10.31
N ALA A 703 -16.36 2.95 9.15
CA ALA A 703 -17.02 1.66 8.92
C ALA A 703 -16.05 0.52 8.57
N SER A 704 -14.79 0.83 8.25
CA SER A 704 -13.75 -0.15 7.88
C SER A 704 -12.82 -0.55 9.03
N ASP A 705 -13.01 0.00 10.23
CA ASP A 705 -12.16 -0.32 11.39
C ASP A 705 -12.25 -1.82 11.74
N GLY A 706 -11.11 -2.51 11.65
CA GLY A 706 -11.01 -3.95 11.87
C GLY A 706 -11.45 -4.83 10.68
N ALA A 707 -11.58 -4.26 9.48
CA ALA A 707 -11.87 -5.01 8.26
C ALA A 707 -10.66 -5.88 7.83
N SER A 708 -10.89 -7.18 7.68
CA SER A 708 -9.85 -8.13 7.23
C SER A 708 -9.59 -8.10 5.72
N ARG A 709 -10.47 -7.47 4.94
CA ARG A 709 -10.36 -7.32 3.47
C ARG A 709 -9.82 -5.96 3.04
N GLY A 710 -9.23 -5.21 3.97
CA GLY A 710 -8.79 -3.83 3.75
C GLY A 710 -9.94 -2.82 3.75
N SER A 711 -9.63 -1.58 3.42
CA SER A 711 -10.59 -0.47 3.35
C SER A 711 -11.02 -0.20 1.91
N PHE A 712 -11.93 0.75 1.71
CA PHE A 712 -12.27 1.20 0.36
C PHE A 712 -11.02 1.73 -0.39
N GLU A 713 -10.19 2.49 0.33
CA GLU A 713 -8.98 3.12 -0.19
C GLU A 713 -7.90 2.10 -0.57
N SER A 714 -7.65 1.11 0.30
CA SER A 714 -6.62 0.10 0.01
C SER A 714 -6.98 -0.72 -1.23
N ASN A 715 -8.25 -1.12 -1.36
CA ASN A 715 -8.72 -1.87 -2.51
C ASN A 715 -8.67 -1.04 -3.80
N LEU A 716 -9.02 0.25 -3.76
CA LEU A 716 -8.85 1.13 -4.93
C LEU A 716 -7.38 1.30 -5.33
N LYS A 717 -6.48 1.44 -4.36
CA LYS A 717 -5.03 1.52 -4.59
C LYS A 717 -4.51 0.26 -5.29
N ASP A 718 -4.90 -0.92 -4.81
CA ASP A 718 -4.55 -2.21 -5.44
C ASP A 718 -5.09 -2.30 -6.88
N GLY A 719 -6.23 -1.66 -7.14
CA GLY A 719 -6.82 -1.50 -8.47
C GLY A 719 -6.22 -0.39 -9.34
N GLY A 720 -5.11 0.23 -8.92
CA GLY A 720 -4.40 1.27 -9.66
C GLY A 720 -5.05 2.66 -9.60
N ILE A 721 -5.84 2.94 -8.56
CA ILE A 721 -6.50 4.23 -8.30
C ILE A 721 -6.03 4.75 -6.93
N ASP A 722 -5.08 5.68 -6.96
CA ASP A 722 -4.41 6.20 -5.77
C ASP A 722 -5.20 7.32 -5.09
N LEU A 723 -5.10 7.41 -3.76
CA LEU A 723 -5.63 8.52 -2.98
C LEU A 723 -4.90 9.82 -3.32
N VAL A 724 -5.67 10.86 -3.64
CA VAL A 724 -5.18 12.18 -4.03
C VAL A 724 -5.29 13.18 -2.88
N TYR A 725 -6.49 13.33 -2.31
CA TYR A 725 -6.73 14.31 -1.26
C TYR A 725 -7.81 13.83 -0.30
N VAL A 726 -7.68 14.21 0.97
CA VAL A 726 -8.61 13.91 2.05
C VAL A 726 -9.02 15.22 2.70
N GLY A 727 -10.31 15.47 2.83
CA GLY A 727 -10.81 16.65 3.54
C GLY A 727 -10.31 16.68 4.96
N THR A 728 -9.77 17.80 5.42
CA THR A 728 -9.21 17.91 6.77
C THR A 728 -10.19 18.48 7.78
N GLY A 729 -11.23 19.16 7.31
CA GLY A 729 -12.15 19.96 8.12
C GLY A 729 -11.55 21.32 8.52
N ALA A 730 -10.36 21.69 7.99
CA ALA A 730 -9.67 22.94 8.34
C ALA A 730 -10.47 24.19 7.92
N ALA A 731 -11.30 24.05 6.89
CA ALA A 731 -12.23 25.10 6.45
C ALA A 731 -13.66 24.92 7.03
N GLY A 732 -13.79 24.15 8.11
CA GLY A 732 -15.04 23.81 8.78
C GLY A 732 -15.59 22.43 8.41
N GLY A 733 -16.58 21.96 9.16
CA GLY A 733 -17.22 20.65 8.95
C GLY A 733 -16.41 19.47 9.49
N PHE A 734 -16.94 18.27 9.32
CA PHE A 734 -16.31 17.01 9.71
C PHE A 734 -15.22 16.63 8.70
N GLY A 735 -13.97 16.63 9.15
CA GLY A 735 -12.83 16.16 8.36
C GLY A 735 -12.79 14.63 8.21
N TYR A 736 -11.95 14.19 7.29
CA TYR A 736 -11.55 12.81 6.96
C TYR A 736 -12.61 11.94 6.27
N LEU A 737 -13.81 12.48 6.06
CA LEU A 737 -14.92 11.79 5.42
C LEU A 737 -14.81 11.84 3.89
N ASP A 738 -14.70 13.05 3.33
CA ASP A 738 -14.59 13.28 1.89
C ASP A 738 -13.18 13.00 1.34
N LYS A 739 -13.11 12.30 0.21
CA LYS A 739 -11.86 11.91 -0.43
C LYS A 739 -11.92 12.03 -1.96
N ILE A 740 -10.76 12.28 -2.56
CA ILE A 740 -10.52 12.25 -4.01
C ILE A 740 -9.44 11.22 -4.29
N PHE A 741 -9.62 10.42 -5.34
CA PHE A 741 -8.68 9.43 -5.85
C PHE A 741 -8.50 9.57 -7.35
N ALA A 742 -7.36 9.15 -7.89
CA ALA A 742 -7.13 9.12 -9.33
C ALA A 742 -6.17 8.02 -9.74
N SER A 743 -6.35 7.51 -10.96
CA SER A 743 -5.43 6.55 -11.55
C SER A 743 -4.13 7.22 -12.01
N ASN A 744 -3.08 6.42 -12.16
CA ASN A 744 -1.70 6.89 -12.39
C ASN A 744 -1.47 7.74 -13.66
N GLN A 745 -2.41 7.74 -14.61
CA GLN A 745 -2.40 8.58 -15.82
C GLN A 745 -2.59 10.07 -15.47
N TRP A 746 -3.06 10.37 -14.26
CA TRP A 746 -3.20 11.72 -13.75
C TRP A 746 -1.96 12.14 -12.96
N SER A 747 -1.54 13.37 -13.16
CA SER A 747 -0.81 14.17 -12.19
C SER A 747 -1.79 15.13 -11.52
N TRP A 748 -1.56 15.48 -10.27
CA TRP A 748 -2.46 16.35 -9.52
C TRP A 748 -1.70 17.38 -8.70
N SER A 749 -2.37 18.47 -8.35
CA SER A 749 -1.85 19.56 -7.52
C SER A 749 -3.00 20.30 -6.83
N ASN A 750 -2.68 21.26 -5.97
CA ASN A 750 -3.65 22.20 -5.39
C ASN A 750 -4.84 21.54 -4.66
N GLY A 751 -4.60 20.37 -4.02
CA GLY A 751 -5.58 19.72 -3.16
C GLY A 751 -5.86 20.53 -1.91
N ARG A 752 -7.13 20.86 -1.62
CA ARG A 752 -7.51 21.66 -0.44
C ARG A 752 -8.97 21.52 -0.03
N ASP A 753 -9.25 21.89 1.22
CA ASP A 753 -10.60 22.17 1.71
C ASP A 753 -11.06 23.53 1.19
N GLU A 754 -12.25 23.61 0.62
CA GLU A 754 -12.79 24.83 0.03
C GLU A 754 -13.79 25.55 0.96
N GLY A 755 -14.05 24.99 2.14
CA GLY A 755 -15.09 25.44 3.06
C GLY A 755 -16.31 24.54 3.01
N THR A 756 -17.27 24.76 3.90
CA THR A 756 -18.44 23.87 3.97
C THR A 756 -19.62 24.33 3.14
N GLY A 757 -19.69 25.60 2.72
CA GLY A 757 -20.85 26.11 1.99
C GLY A 757 -22.20 25.90 2.69
N SER A 758 -22.23 25.81 4.03
CA SER A 758 -23.37 25.43 4.89
C SER A 758 -23.64 23.93 5.06
N SER A 759 -22.76 23.09 4.55
CA SER A 759 -22.73 21.65 4.82
C SER A 759 -22.06 21.39 6.18
N ASP A 760 -22.31 20.22 6.75
CA ASP A 760 -21.57 19.66 7.87
C ASP A 760 -20.26 18.99 7.42
N HIS A 761 -20.03 18.87 6.12
CA HIS A 761 -18.77 18.42 5.52
C HIS A 761 -18.05 19.56 4.79
N PRO A 762 -16.71 19.56 4.76
CA PRO A 762 -15.97 20.44 3.85
C PRO A 762 -16.16 19.97 2.40
N ALA A 763 -16.44 20.90 1.50
CA ALA A 763 -16.13 20.72 0.09
C ALA A 763 -14.61 20.56 -0.06
N ILE A 764 -14.18 19.64 -0.91
CA ILE A 764 -12.77 19.47 -1.23
C ILE A 764 -12.55 19.54 -2.73
N SER A 765 -11.40 20.06 -3.15
CA SER A 765 -11.05 20.14 -4.56
C SER A 765 -9.58 19.79 -4.80
N ALA A 766 -9.27 19.39 -6.03
CA ALA A 766 -7.92 19.21 -6.53
C ALA A 766 -7.86 19.49 -8.04
N GLU A 767 -6.69 19.86 -8.53
CA GLU A 767 -6.44 20.13 -9.95
C GLU A 767 -5.68 18.99 -10.61
N PHE A 768 -6.16 18.54 -11.76
CA PHE A 768 -5.68 17.35 -12.44
C PHE A 768 -5.13 17.67 -13.83
N SER A 769 -3.98 17.08 -14.17
CA SER A 769 -3.37 17.13 -15.50
C SER A 769 -3.04 15.73 -15.99
N LEU A 770 -3.45 15.39 -17.22
CA LEU A 770 -3.08 14.11 -17.85
C LEU A 770 -1.60 14.11 -18.22
N LYS A 771 -0.90 13.07 -17.80
CA LYS A 771 0.51 12.81 -18.13
C LYS A 771 0.73 12.67 -19.65
#